data_AF-A0A949V9B9-F1
#
_entry.id   AF-A0A949V9B9-F1
#
_cell.length_a   1.000
_cell.length_b   1.000
_cell.length_c   1.000
_cell.angle_alpha   90.00
_cell.angle_beta   90.00
_cell.angle_gamma   90.00
#
_symmetry.space_group_name_H-M   'P 1'
#
loop_
_entity.id
_entity.type
_entity.pdbx_description
1 polymer ?
#
loop_
_entity_poly.entity_id
_entity_poly.type
_entity_poly.pdbx_seq_one_letter_code
_entity_poly.pdbx_strand_id
1 'polypeptide(L)'
;MALAWLHVSDFHLSDKGSYNQEVILRSLVESVKRLRGEGHVPDLIFATGDIASRGNAKEYEFATKFFDDLLDAAGLNRDRLFIIPGNHDVDRKAGKFLARTLDTKDDADEYFGTETPLPHLTLKFHAFSEWYDSYFNTIRSFPTNTTCSPVEILTINGMRLAVLPLNSALFCIGKDDHQKLFIGRRCLDAAKKQLAAVDLTIALIHHPLDWLCQVERANIKAALGESVDLLLHGHYHETETESIASANGGYLKLAAGASYQTREWPNSAMYATFENNQVTIFPIRYEDSPREVWTLDTSLYPSPAYTRSFSIPGRADAGLPPAAVFGNTASRKKNLEATSSPLSSLVRVVKALVASPGDVAPERKMAEKVILDWNARHPNSRIRLEAVLWERYAAPENRGDGKGPQEPINRQLVDECDFAIGIFWTRIGTPTKNAPGGAVEEVQRILASQKPVMLYFSNVAYRRNEIELDQIAKLDAFRTAMRGDGLVCEYEERHEFESKLSHHLELRLPEWYPDGLVDSMGAGSVLPVIKSYECYREALRSKFRMVAARGLDNYQDIEIPLEDVFIDLHISEQYGKVDAHDNGHTAETKKMSQDALLQEIFHGNARTNVLLLIGDPGSGKTTLLQHYAMLCLEGGHERLFPEATSVRVVFIELRKLNFDAHNKPVRLAAQIVELNRPLSLAVDEVETWWREMGETERVLVLLDGLDEVTELEKRKAICQWIDEEGHAYPNRFFIVTTRITGYVTSDGVELNQSHRRAVLDDLEPGQQWDFLLRWFRA
;
A
#
# COMPACT_ATOMS: atom_id res chain seq x y z
N MET A 1 -29.01 -25.80 -1.40
CA MET A 1 -28.07 -26.62 -0.60
C MET A 1 -27.13 -25.63 0.06
N ALA A 2 -27.01 -25.68 1.38
CA ALA A 2 -26.21 -24.74 2.13
C ALA A 2 -25.03 -25.46 2.81
N LEU A 3 -23.89 -24.78 2.86
CA LEU A 3 -22.70 -25.18 3.59
C LEU A 3 -22.31 -24.03 4.52
N ALA A 4 -22.18 -24.27 5.81
CA ALA A 4 -21.71 -23.28 6.77
C ALA A 4 -20.36 -23.68 7.37
N TRP A 5 -19.51 -22.70 7.67
CA TRP A 5 -18.26 -22.96 8.37
C TRP A 5 -17.91 -21.84 9.35
N LEU A 6 -17.09 -22.19 10.35
CA LEU A 6 -16.39 -21.24 11.21
C LEU A 6 -14.96 -21.09 10.68
N HIS A 7 -14.53 -19.85 10.42
CA HIS A 7 -13.16 -19.51 10.02
C HIS A 7 -12.48 -18.73 11.14
N VAL A 8 -11.41 -19.32 11.66
CA VAL A 8 -10.60 -18.84 12.77
C VAL A 8 -9.12 -18.90 12.36
N SER A 9 -8.28 -18.07 12.97
CA SER A 9 -6.85 -17.98 12.63
C SER A 9 -6.09 -17.26 13.74
N ASP A 10 -4.76 -17.37 13.74
CA ASP A 10 -3.85 -16.55 14.53
C ASP A 10 -4.20 -16.58 16.04
N PHE A 11 -3.97 -17.75 16.64
CA PHE A 11 -4.26 -18.04 18.06
C PHE A 11 -3.06 -17.74 18.97
N HIS A 12 -1.85 -17.87 18.42
CA HIS A 12 -0.58 -17.61 19.12
C HIS A 12 -0.48 -18.33 20.48
N LEU A 13 -0.93 -19.59 20.56
CA LEU A 13 -0.94 -20.37 21.80
C LEU A 13 0.46 -20.48 22.39
N SER A 14 0.59 -20.17 23.69
CA SER A 14 1.88 -20.09 24.37
C SER A 14 1.94 -21.04 25.56
N ASP A 15 3.09 -21.69 25.77
CA ASP A 15 3.35 -22.50 26.97
C ASP A 15 3.50 -21.66 28.25
N LYS A 16 3.62 -20.35 28.08
CA LYS A 16 3.56 -19.33 29.14
C LYS A 16 2.26 -18.52 29.06
N GLY A 17 1.20 -19.11 28.50
CA GLY A 17 -0.07 -18.48 28.21
C GLY A 17 -0.53 -17.53 29.31
N SER A 18 -0.92 -16.32 28.91
CA SER A 18 -1.48 -15.35 29.86
C SER A 18 -2.91 -15.75 30.21
N TYR A 19 -3.37 -15.41 31.42
CA TYR A 19 -4.76 -15.55 31.82
C TYR A 19 -5.72 -14.94 30.77
N ASN A 20 -5.32 -13.85 30.11
CA ASN A 20 -6.10 -13.19 29.08
C ASN A 20 -6.32 -14.08 27.84
N GLN A 21 -5.32 -14.84 27.40
CA GLN A 21 -5.46 -15.77 26.27
C GLN A 21 -6.49 -16.86 26.57
N GLU A 22 -6.40 -17.46 27.75
CA GLU A 22 -7.33 -18.50 28.18
C GLU A 22 -8.77 -17.95 28.27
N VAL A 23 -8.95 -16.76 28.83
CA VAL A 23 -10.27 -16.11 28.93
C VAL A 23 -10.90 -15.89 27.56
N ILE A 24 -10.14 -15.32 26.61
CA ILE A 24 -10.66 -14.99 25.27
C ILE A 24 -11.02 -16.26 24.51
N LEU A 25 -10.12 -17.25 24.47
CA LEU A 25 -10.35 -18.49 23.73
C LEU A 25 -11.45 -19.35 24.38
N ARG A 26 -11.54 -19.39 25.72
CA ARG A 26 -12.68 -20.03 26.40
C ARG A 26 -13.99 -19.34 26.05
N SER A 27 -14.02 -18.01 26.05
CA SER A 27 -15.23 -17.26 25.69
C SER A 27 -15.63 -17.47 24.22
N LEU A 28 -14.67 -17.72 23.32
CA LEU A 28 -14.93 -18.11 21.93
C LEU A 28 -15.67 -19.46 21.89
N VAL A 29 -15.16 -20.48 22.59
CA VAL A 29 -15.80 -21.80 22.70
C VAL A 29 -17.22 -21.68 23.25
N GLU A 30 -17.40 -20.95 24.35
CA GLU A 30 -18.72 -20.72 24.94
C GLU A 30 -19.68 -20.01 23.98
N SER A 31 -19.16 -19.04 23.22
CA SER A 31 -19.93 -18.28 22.23
C SER A 31 -20.29 -19.12 21.01
N VAL A 32 -19.41 -20.01 20.55
CA VAL A 32 -19.71 -20.99 19.48
C VAL A 32 -20.86 -21.90 19.91
N LYS A 33 -20.83 -22.41 21.15
CA LYS A 33 -21.92 -23.22 21.71
C LYS A 33 -23.24 -22.43 21.77
N ARG A 34 -23.19 -21.16 22.17
CA ARG A 34 -24.35 -20.26 22.20
C ARG A 34 -24.90 -20.00 20.80
N LEU A 35 -24.05 -19.58 19.87
CA LEU A 35 -24.39 -19.25 18.47
C LEU A 35 -24.98 -20.46 17.73
N ARG A 36 -24.47 -21.66 17.99
CA ARG A 36 -25.07 -22.91 17.52
C ARG A 36 -26.52 -23.07 18.01
N GLY A 37 -26.78 -22.77 19.29
CA GLY A 37 -28.14 -22.77 19.86
C GLY A 37 -29.05 -21.68 19.27
N GLU A 38 -28.47 -20.61 18.72
CA GLU A 38 -29.15 -19.52 18.02
C GLU A 38 -29.34 -19.79 16.51
N GLY A 39 -28.85 -20.94 16.00
CA GLY A 39 -29.03 -21.37 14.61
C GLY A 39 -27.81 -21.17 13.71
N HIS A 40 -26.71 -20.61 14.21
CA HIS A 40 -25.43 -20.53 13.49
C HIS A 40 -24.65 -21.84 13.67
N VAL A 41 -25.07 -22.88 12.96
CA VAL A 41 -24.47 -24.22 13.06
C VAL A 41 -23.44 -24.42 11.94
N PRO A 42 -22.14 -24.52 12.23
CA PRO A 42 -21.14 -24.80 11.21
C PRO A 42 -21.12 -26.28 10.85
N ASP A 43 -20.90 -26.60 9.58
CA ASP A 43 -20.60 -27.96 9.10
C ASP A 43 -19.09 -28.26 9.17
N LEU A 44 -18.25 -27.22 9.17
CA LEU A 44 -16.78 -27.28 9.11
C LEU A 44 -16.15 -26.18 9.96
N ILE A 45 -14.90 -26.40 10.36
CA ILE A 45 -14.04 -25.38 10.96
C ILE A 45 -12.74 -25.30 10.15
N PHE A 46 -12.38 -24.08 9.74
CA PHE A 46 -11.09 -23.78 9.11
C PHE A 46 -10.23 -22.96 10.07
N ALA A 47 -9.05 -23.48 10.40
CA ALA A 47 -8.02 -22.81 11.19
C ALA A 47 -6.81 -22.47 10.30
N THR A 48 -6.68 -21.21 9.90
CA THR A 48 -5.72 -20.79 8.85
C THR A 48 -4.36 -20.33 9.35
N GLY A 49 -3.79 -21.04 10.33
CA GLY A 49 -2.39 -20.87 10.75
C GLY A 49 -2.18 -20.03 12.01
N ASP A 50 -0.91 -19.95 12.41
CA ASP A 50 -0.43 -19.36 13.67
C ASP A 50 -1.15 -19.94 14.89
N ILE A 51 -1.11 -21.28 14.96
CA ILE A 51 -1.71 -22.05 16.06
C ILE A 51 -0.91 -21.85 17.34
N ALA A 52 0.40 -22.07 17.23
CA ALA A 52 1.36 -21.90 18.31
C ALA A 52 2.06 -20.53 18.19
N SER A 53 2.57 -20.00 19.31
CA SER A 53 3.34 -18.75 19.33
C SER A 53 4.77 -18.94 18.81
N ARG A 54 5.36 -20.12 19.01
CA ARG A 54 6.77 -20.39 18.70
C ARG A 54 7.00 -21.78 18.08
N GLY A 55 5.94 -22.52 17.78
CA GLY A 55 5.99 -23.83 17.15
C GLY A 55 6.61 -24.90 18.03
N ASN A 56 6.50 -24.79 19.37
CA ASN A 56 7.07 -25.78 20.28
C ASN A 56 6.04 -26.84 20.71
N ALA A 57 6.50 -28.05 21.06
CA ALA A 57 5.63 -29.18 21.34
C ALA A 57 4.58 -28.94 22.46
N LYS A 58 4.94 -28.17 23.50
CA LYS A 58 4.02 -27.88 24.61
C LYS A 58 2.86 -26.99 24.20
N GLU A 59 3.09 -26.04 23.30
CA GLU A 59 2.04 -25.15 22.78
C GLU A 59 0.91 -25.97 22.11
N TYR A 60 1.26 -27.08 21.46
CA TYR A 60 0.29 -27.95 20.81
C TYR A 60 -0.51 -28.85 21.76
N GLU A 61 -0.06 -29.06 23.01
CA GLU A 61 -0.89 -29.69 24.05
C GLU A 61 -2.09 -28.81 24.39
N PHE A 62 -1.88 -27.48 24.48
CA PHE A 62 -2.97 -26.51 24.65
C PHE A 62 -3.86 -26.44 23.40
N ALA A 63 -3.27 -26.51 22.21
CA ALA A 63 -4.02 -26.54 20.95
C ALA A 63 -4.97 -27.74 20.90
N THR A 64 -4.50 -28.93 21.30
CA THR A 64 -5.32 -30.15 21.39
C THR A 64 -6.58 -29.92 22.22
N LYS A 65 -6.40 -29.41 23.45
CA LYS A 65 -7.52 -29.14 24.35
C LYS A 65 -8.47 -28.11 23.77
N PHE A 66 -7.95 -26.99 23.27
CA PHE A 66 -8.75 -25.92 22.70
C PHE A 66 -9.59 -26.40 21.51
N PHE A 67 -9.00 -27.15 20.57
CA PHE A 67 -9.72 -27.64 19.39
C PHE A 67 -10.75 -28.72 19.73
N ASP A 68 -10.47 -29.59 20.71
CA ASP A 68 -11.46 -30.53 21.21
C ASP A 68 -12.67 -29.80 21.84
N ASP A 69 -12.41 -28.81 22.70
CA ASP A 69 -13.46 -27.99 23.31
C ASP A 69 -14.28 -27.21 22.24
N LEU A 70 -13.61 -26.68 21.22
CA LEU A 70 -14.23 -25.96 20.10
C LEU A 70 -15.11 -26.88 19.23
N LEU A 71 -14.61 -28.08 18.92
CA LEU A 71 -15.35 -29.11 18.19
C LEU A 71 -16.60 -29.55 18.95
N ASP A 72 -16.48 -29.80 20.26
CA ASP A 72 -17.61 -30.15 21.11
C ASP A 72 -18.66 -29.03 21.17
N ALA A 73 -18.23 -27.77 21.27
CA ALA A 73 -19.11 -26.60 21.22
C ALA A 73 -19.85 -26.50 19.88
N ALA A 74 -19.13 -26.67 18.77
CA ALA A 74 -19.68 -26.68 17.41
C ALA A 74 -20.56 -27.91 17.13
N GLY A 75 -20.39 -29.01 17.88
CA GLY A 75 -21.05 -30.28 17.63
C GLY A 75 -20.48 -31.03 16.43
N LEU A 76 -19.17 -30.88 16.20
CA LEU A 76 -18.46 -31.45 15.07
C LEU A 76 -17.44 -32.48 15.53
N ASN A 77 -17.08 -33.39 14.63
CA ASN A 77 -16.00 -34.35 14.82
C ASN A 77 -14.71 -33.82 14.18
N ARG A 78 -13.56 -34.41 14.56
CA ARG A 78 -12.24 -33.99 14.07
C ARG A 78 -12.08 -34.05 12.54
N ASP A 79 -12.81 -34.91 11.84
CA ASP A 79 -12.80 -34.94 10.36
C ASP A 79 -13.35 -33.65 9.72
N ARG A 80 -14.07 -32.82 10.48
CA ARG A 80 -14.63 -31.53 10.05
C ARG A 80 -13.75 -30.32 10.38
N LEU A 81 -12.61 -30.53 11.03
CA LEU A 81 -11.65 -29.47 11.37
C LEU A 81 -10.44 -29.52 10.44
N PHE A 82 -10.17 -28.43 9.75
CA PHE A 82 -9.03 -28.28 8.85
C PHE A 82 -8.05 -27.26 9.42
N ILE A 83 -6.80 -27.69 9.61
CA ILE A 83 -5.73 -26.86 10.18
C ILE A 83 -4.57 -26.81 9.19
N ILE A 84 -4.06 -25.61 8.94
CA ILE A 84 -2.80 -25.38 8.23
C ILE A 84 -1.82 -24.62 9.13
N PRO A 85 -0.51 -24.72 8.91
CA PRO A 85 0.46 -23.96 9.71
C PRO A 85 0.64 -22.51 9.21
N GLY A 86 1.01 -21.63 10.12
CA GLY A 86 1.49 -20.27 9.86
C GLY A 86 2.98 -20.08 10.18
N ASN A 87 3.45 -18.82 10.14
CA ASN A 87 4.87 -18.47 10.37
C ASN A 87 5.30 -18.54 11.85
N HIS A 88 4.37 -18.73 12.78
CA HIS A 88 4.66 -19.02 14.18
C HIS A 88 4.69 -20.53 14.50
N ASP A 89 4.15 -21.37 13.62
CA ASP A 89 4.16 -22.83 13.76
C ASP A 89 5.49 -23.48 13.32
N VAL A 90 6.45 -22.68 12.85
CA VAL A 90 7.80 -23.12 12.46
C VAL A 90 8.82 -22.99 13.59
N ASP A 91 9.68 -24.00 13.75
CA ASP A 91 10.92 -23.86 14.51
C ASP A 91 11.92 -23.00 13.74
N ARG A 92 11.96 -21.71 14.09
CA ARG A 92 12.89 -20.73 13.51
C ARG A 92 14.35 -21.03 13.82
N LYS A 93 14.68 -21.82 14.86
CA LYS A 93 16.06 -22.22 15.16
C LYS A 93 16.54 -23.26 14.17
N ALA A 94 15.70 -24.24 13.82
CA ALA A 94 15.99 -25.22 12.79
C ALA A 94 16.18 -24.58 11.40
N GLY A 95 15.54 -23.42 11.16
CA GLY A 95 15.67 -22.63 9.94
C GLY A 95 16.79 -21.58 9.91
N LYS A 96 17.56 -21.40 10.99
CA LYS A 96 18.46 -20.23 11.16
C LYS A 96 19.52 -20.05 10.07
N PHE A 97 19.96 -21.14 9.44
CA PHE A 97 20.99 -21.13 8.38
C PHE A 97 20.44 -21.48 7.01
N LEU A 98 19.12 -21.53 6.86
CA LEU A 98 18.48 -21.77 5.57
C LEU A 98 18.41 -20.46 4.82
N ALA A 99 19.28 -20.31 3.82
CA ALA A 99 19.17 -19.21 2.88
C ALA A 99 18.04 -19.47 1.89
N ARG A 100 17.34 -18.41 1.48
CA ARG A 100 16.36 -18.47 0.39
C ARG A 100 17.11 -18.40 -0.93
N THR A 101 17.65 -19.52 -1.38
CA THR A 101 18.55 -19.59 -2.55
C THR A 101 17.83 -19.98 -3.84
N LEU A 102 16.49 -19.96 -3.85
CA LEU A 102 15.69 -20.30 -5.02
C LEU A 102 15.47 -19.04 -5.85
N ASP A 103 16.49 -18.66 -6.63
CA ASP A 103 16.49 -17.41 -7.40
C ASP A 103 15.75 -17.52 -8.74
N THR A 104 15.61 -18.73 -9.28
CA THR A 104 14.93 -18.98 -10.55
C THR A 104 13.76 -19.95 -10.43
N LYS A 105 12.92 -19.99 -11.48
CA LYS A 105 11.82 -20.95 -11.57
C LYS A 105 12.31 -22.39 -11.63
N ASP A 106 13.44 -22.63 -12.26
CA ASP A 106 14.01 -23.97 -12.41
C ASP A 106 14.56 -24.47 -11.07
N ASP A 107 15.22 -23.60 -10.28
CA ASP A 107 15.68 -23.95 -8.93
C ASP A 107 14.50 -24.33 -8.01
N ALA A 108 13.43 -23.53 -8.07
CA ALA A 108 12.22 -23.82 -7.29
C ALA A 108 11.56 -25.14 -7.74
N ASP A 109 11.45 -25.36 -9.05
CA ASP A 109 10.89 -26.59 -9.59
C ASP A 109 11.71 -27.84 -9.26
N GLU A 110 13.04 -27.73 -9.21
CA GLU A 110 13.93 -28.81 -8.79
C GLU A 110 13.75 -29.10 -7.31
N TYR A 111 13.76 -28.06 -6.46
CA TYR A 111 13.60 -28.21 -5.02
C TYR A 111 12.25 -28.84 -4.63
N PHE A 112 11.15 -28.40 -5.24
CA PHE A 112 9.80 -28.92 -4.95
C PHE A 112 9.43 -30.17 -5.78
N GLY A 113 10.28 -30.58 -6.74
CA GLY A 113 10.01 -31.67 -7.67
C GLY A 113 10.40 -33.07 -7.18
N THR A 114 10.82 -33.22 -5.92
CA THR A 114 11.34 -34.50 -5.39
C THR A 114 10.25 -35.34 -4.75
N GLU A 115 10.28 -36.67 -4.94
CA GLU A 115 9.38 -37.58 -4.20
C GLU A 115 9.84 -37.82 -2.75
N THR A 116 11.07 -37.45 -2.42
CA THR A 116 11.67 -37.60 -1.09
C THR A 116 11.21 -36.51 -0.11
N PRO A 117 11.18 -36.78 1.21
CA PRO A 117 10.89 -35.77 2.21
C PRO A 117 11.79 -34.54 2.07
N LEU A 118 11.20 -33.34 2.09
CA LEU A 118 11.92 -32.08 2.08
C LEU A 118 12.53 -31.86 3.47
N PRO A 119 13.88 -31.86 3.62
CA PRO A 119 14.50 -31.81 4.94
C PRO A 119 14.04 -30.59 5.76
N HIS A 120 13.86 -29.44 5.12
CA HIS A 120 13.41 -28.22 5.79
C HIS A 120 11.96 -28.31 6.26
N LEU A 121 11.11 -29.04 5.54
CA LEU A 121 9.72 -29.27 5.95
C LEU A 121 9.69 -30.17 7.20
N THR A 122 10.42 -31.28 7.17
CA THR A 122 10.49 -32.21 8.32
C THR A 122 11.18 -31.60 9.55
N LEU A 123 12.22 -30.78 9.35
CA LEU A 123 12.97 -30.18 10.45
C LEU A 123 12.23 -28.99 11.08
N LYS A 124 11.72 -28.06 10.27
CA LYS A 124 11.10 -26.84 10.79
C LYS A 124 9.72 -27.07 11.36
N PHE A 125 8.95 -28.01 10.80
CA PHE A 125 7.61 -28.31 11.28
C PHE A 125 7.58 -29.52 12.21
N HIS A 126 8.72 -30.05 12.68
CA HIS A 126 8.77 -31.29 13.46
C HIS A 126 7.66 -31.37 14.53
N ALA A 127 7.61 -30.40 15.46
CA ALA A 127 6.61 -30.37 16.52
C ALA A 127 5.16 -30.21 15.99
N PHE A 128 4.95 -29.38 14.96
CA PHE A 128 3.64 -29.24 14.32
C PHE A 128 3.21 -30.55 13.66
N SER A 129 4.08 -31.19 12.87
CA SER A 129 3.80 -32.41 12.13
C SER A 129 3.54 -33.61 13.03
N GLU A 130 4.33 -33.79 14.09
CA GLU A 130 4.11 -34.85 15.08
C GLU A 130 2.77 -34.68 15.80
N TRP A 131 2.46 -33.44 16.21
CA TRP A 131 1.17 -33.14 16.80
C TRP A 131 0.02 -33.36 15.82
N TYR A 132 0.14 -32.85 14.60
CA TYR A 132 -0.88 -32.95 13.56
C TYR A 132 -1.22 -34.40 13.25
N ASP A 133 -0.21 -35.24 13.02
CA ASP A 133 -0.38 -36.66 12.71
C ASP A 133 -0.98 -37.44 13.88
N SER A 134 -0.63 -37.06 15.12
CA SER A 134 -1.21 -37.63 16.33
C SER A 134 -2.68 -37.20 16.51
N TYR A 135 -2.96 -35.91 16.35
CA TYR A 135 -4.28 -35.31 16.58
C TYR A 135 -5.31 -35.76 15.54
N PHE A 136 -4.88 -35.86 14.27
CA PHE A 136 -5.68 -36.33 13.14
C PHE A 136 -5.43 -37.79 12.78
N ASN A 137 -4.88 -38.59 13.71
CA ASN A 137 -4.59 -39.99 13.47
C ASN A 137 -5.76 -40.71 12.77
N THR A 138 -5.47 -41.44 11.69
CA THR A 138 -6.43 -42.13 10.79
C THR A 138 -7.37 -41.25 9.95
N ILE A 139 -7.36 -39.92 10.14
CA ILE A 139 -8.17 -38.95 9.39
C ILE A 139 -7.32 -38.32 8.27
N ARG A 140 -6.19 -37.71 8.64
CA ARG A 140 -5.27 -37.03 7.72
C ARG A 140 -3.87 -36.94 8.32
N SER A 141 -2.89 -36.69 7.47
CA SER A 141 -1.47 -36.59 7.85
C SER A 141 -0.81 -35.38 7.22
N PHE A 142 0.19 -34.82 7.89
CA PHE A 142 0.98 -33.71 7.40
C PHE A 142 1.96 -34.18 6.31
N PRO A 143 1.95 -33.57 5.11
CA PRO A 143 2.86 -33.97 4.05
C PRO A 143 4.31 -33.64 4.42
N THR A 144 5.24 -34.54 4.09
CA THR A 144 6.68 -34.38 4.39
C THR A 144 7.52 -34.04 3.16
N ASN A 145 6.99 -34.20 1.95
CA ASN A 145 7.67 -33.95 0.67
C ASN A 145 7.04 -32.84 -0.18
N THR A 146 5.95 -32.23 0.28
CA THR A 146 5.21 -31.19 -0.46
C THR A 146 4.58 -30.19 0.51
N THR A 147 4.41 -28.96 0.05
CA THR A 147 3.69 -27.88 0.74
C THR A 147 2.20 -27.83 0.36
N CYS A 148 1.79 -28.53 -0.70
CA CYS A 148 0.39 -28.76 -1.04
C CYS A 148 -0.04 -30.08 -0.40
N SER A 149 -0.91 -30.02 0.62
CA SER A 149 -1.53 -31.23 1.18
C SER A 149 -2.46 -31.88 0.16
N PRO A 150 -2.76 -33.18 0.28
CA PRO A 150 -3.75 -33.84 -0.55
C PRO A 150 -5.10 -33.10 -0.54
N VAL A 151 -5.77 -33.04 -1.68
CA VAL A 151 -7.12 -32.47 -1.78
C VAL A 151 -8.08 -33.41 -1.07
N GLU A 152 -8.83 -32.91 -0.09
CA GLU A 152 -9.86 -33.66 0.60
C GLU A 152 -11.22 -33.36 -0.04
N ILE A 153 -11.89 -34.41 -0.54
CA ILE A 153 -13.24 -34.30 -1.11
C ILE A 153 -14.26 -34.83 -0.10
N LEU A 154 -15.18 -33.98 0.32
CA LEU A 154 -16.25 -34.29 1.26
C LEU A 154 -17.60 -34.16 0.58
N THR A 155 -18.60 -34.89 1.08
CA THR A 155 -20.01 -34.61 0.75
C THR A 155 -20.72 -34.15 2.01
N ILE A 156 -21.27 -32.92 1.98
CA ILE A 156 -21.97 -32.28 3.09
C ILE A 156 -23.28 -31.73 2.56
N ASN A 157 -24.40 -32.08 3.18
CA ASN A 157 -25.73 -31.60 2.77
C ASN A 157 -26.03 -31.80 1.27
N GLY A 158 -25.49 -32.87 0.67
CA GLY A 158 -25.61 -33.19 -0.76
C GLY A 158 -24.62 -32.46 -1.69
N MET A 159 -23.81 -31.54 -1.16
CA MET A 159 -22.79 -30.78 -1.87
C MET A 159 -21.44 -31.48 -1.79
N ARG A 160 -20.76 -31.67 -2.93
CA ARG A 160 -19.38 -32.14 -3.02
C ARG A 160 -18.44 -30.95 -2.87
N LEU A 161 -17.69 -30.92 -1.78
CA LEU A 161 -16.71 -29.88 -1.46
C LEU A 161 -15.30 -30.44 -1.65
N ALA A 162 -14.41 -29.69 -2.30
CA ALA A 162 -12.97 -29.93 -2.27
C ALA A 162 -12.26 -28.91 -1.38
N VAL A 163 -11.42 -29.38 -0.47
CA VAL A 163 -10.56 -28.55 0.37
C VAL A 163 -9.09 -28.78 -0.03
N LEU A 164 -8.38 -27.71 -0.34
CA LEU A 164 -6.96 -27.69 -0.70
C LEU A 164 -6.14 -26.94 0.37
N PRO A 165 -5.49 -27.64 1.31
CA PRO A 165 -4.60 -27.01 2.28
C PRO A 165 -3.22 -26.70 1.67
N LEU A 166 -2.75 -25.45 1.82
CA LEU A 166 -1.45 -24.98 1.33
C LEU A 166 -0.59 -24.48 2.50
N ASN A 167 0.67 -24.90 2.53
CA ASN A 167 1.68 -24.45 3.48
C ASN A 167 2.57 -23.37 2.86
N SER A 168 2.35 -22.11 3.24
CA SER A 168 3.18 -20.97 2.83
C SER A 168 4.34 -20.67 3.78
N ALA A 169 4.42 -21.34 4.93
CA ALA A 169 5.35 -21.00 6.01
C ALA A 169 6.72 -21.70 5.90
N LEU A 170 6.91 -22.60 4.95
CA LEU A 170 8.15 -23.37 4.79
C LEU A 170 9.40 -22.47 4.70
N PHE A 171 9.30 -21.34 4.00
CA PHE A 171 10.41 -20.39 3.83
C PHE A 171 10.42 -19.26 4.86
N CYS A 172 9.59 -19.30 5.89
CA CYS A 172 9.59 -18.27 6.94
C CYS A 172 10.88 -18.33 7.79
N ILE A 173 11.59 -17.22 7.93
CA ILE A 173 12.86 -17.17 8.68
C ILE A 173 12.77 -16.12 9.78
N GLY A 174 12.08 -15.00 9.54
CA GLY A 174 12.02 -13.90 10.48
C GLY A 174 11.06 -12.79 10.07
N LYS A 175 11.46 -11.54 10.31
CA LYS A 175 10.61 -10.37 10.04
C LYS A 175 10.61 -9.94 8.57
N ASP A 176 11.56 -10.44 7.79
CA ASP A 176 11.79 -10.09 6.39
C ASP A 176 11.30 -11.23 5.48
N ASP A 177 10.08 -11.70 5.72
CA ASP A 177 9.48 -12.84 5.03
C ASP A 177 8.64 -12.40 3.81
N HIS A 178 8.23 -11.13 3.76
CA HIS A 178 7.40 -10.57 2.70
C HIS A 178 8.07 -10.66 1.31
N GLN A 179 7.30 -11.08 0.31
CA GLN A 179 7.72 -11.34 -1.09
C GLN A 179 8.85 -12.36 -1.24
N LYS A 180 9.03 -13.25 -0.27
CA LYS A 180 10.14 -14.21 -0.25
C LYS A 180 9.71 -15.64 0.07
N LEU A 181 8.40 -15.87 0.26
CA LEU A 181 7.87 -17.19 0.59
C LEU A 181 7.62 -18.02 -0.67
N PHE A 182 7.74 -19.33 -0.52
CA PHE A 182 7.44 -20.30 -1.58
C PHE A 182 6.44 -21.34 -1.09
N ILE A 183 5.55 -21.72 -1.99
CA ILE A 183 4.74 -22.93 -1.94
C ILE A 183 5.34 -23.94 -2.91
N GLY A 184 5.72 -23.54 -4.12
CA GLY A 184 6.19 -24.47 -5.15
C GLY A 184 5.11 -24.76 -6.18
N ARG A 185 5.12 -24.02 -7.28
CA ARG A 185 4.05 -24.04 -8.31
C ARG A 185 3.61 -25.42 -8.79
N ARG A 186 4.52 -26.39 -8.94
CA ARG A 186 4.21 -27.72 -9.48
C ARG A 186 3.36 -28.56 -8.54
N CYS A 187 3.34 -28.26 -7.23
CA CYS A 187 2.50 -29.00 -6.30
C CYS A 187 1.00 -28.80 -6.56
N LEU A 188 0.61 -27.70 -7.22
CA LEU A 188 -0.76 -27.44 -7.62
C LEU A 188 -1.22 -28.27 -8.82
N ASP A 189 -0.31 -28.76 -9.67
CA ASP A 189 -0.68 -29.48 -10.90
C ASP A 189 -1.45 -30.78 -10.59
N ALA A 190 -1.03 -31.49 -9.53
CA ALA A 190 -1.72 -32.69 -9.05
C ALA A 190 -3.06 -32.33 -8.39
N ALA A 191 -3.09 -31.25 -7.60
CA ALA A 191 -4.31 -30.78 -6.95
C ALA A 191 -5.38 -30.36 -7.97
N LYS A 192 -5.01 -29.57 -8.99
CA LYS A 192 -5.93 -29.11 -10.05
C LYS A 192 -6.75 -30.23 -10.69
N LYS A 193 -6.14 -31.40 -10.91
CA LYS A 193 -6.85 -32.57 -11.46
C LYS A 193 -7.96 -33.09 -10.54
N GLN A 194 -7.80 -32.94 -9.22
CA GLN A 194 -8.74 -33.40 -8.20
C GLN A 194 -9.82 -32.36 -7.87
N LEU A 195 -9.54 -31.07 -8.09
CA LEU A 195 -10.51 -29.98 -7.88
C LEU A 195 -11.60 -29.97 -8.96
N ALA A 196 -11.46 -30.75 -10.03
CA ALA A 196 -12.46 -30.86 -11.07
C ALA A 196 -13.70 -31.67 -10.61
N ALA A 197 -14.88 -31.29 -11.11
CA ALA A 197 -16.16 -32.00 -10.89
C ALA A 197 -16.64 -32.06 -9.43
N VAL A 198 -16.45 -30.97 -8.68
CA VAL A 198 -17.04 -30.71 -7.35
C VAL A 198 -17.92 -29.46 -7.39
N ASP A 199 -18.78 -29.30 -6.38
CA ASP A 199 -19.73 -28.20 -6.30
C ASP A 199 -19.14 -26.94 -5.68
N LEU A 200 -18.07 -27.04 -4.88
CA LEU A 200 -17.36 -25.91 -4.29
C LEU A 200 -15.90 -26.29 -4.03
N THR A 201 -14.97 -25.38 -4.32
CA THR A 201 -13.55 -25.58 -4.03
C THR A 201 -13.02 -24.48 -3.12
N ILE A 202 -12.42 -24.89 -2.00
CA ILE A 202 -11.86 -24.00 -0.97
C ILE A 202 -10.36 -24.28 -0.84
N ALA A 203 -9.52 -23.26 -1.01
CA ALA A 203 -8.11 -23.35 -0.68
C ALA A 203 -7.83 -22.62 0.64
N LEU A 204 -6.97 -23.20 1.46
CA LEU A 204 -6.51 -22.65 2.74
C LEU A 204 -5.04 -22.27 2.60
N ILE A 205 -4.67 -21.05 3.00
CA ILE A 205 -3.27 -20.61 3.05
C ILE A 205 -3.10 -19.63 4.21
N HIS A 206 -2.01 -19.68 4.96
CA HIS A 206 -1.84 -18.72 6.06
C HIS A 206 -1.53 -17.31 5.54
N HIS A 207 -0.47 -17.17 4.74
CA HIS A 207 -0.05 -15.89 4.20
C HIS A 207 -0.87 -15.47 2.96
N PRO A 208 -1.22 -14.18 2.85
CA PRO A 208 -1.69 -13.55 1.62
C PRO A 208 -0.73 -13.77 0.44
N LEU A 209 -1.27 -13.89 -0.78
CA LEU A 209 -0.48 -14.28 -1.96
C LEU A 209 0.58 -13.27 -2.39
N ASP A 210 0.53 -12.03 -1.92
CA ASP A 210 1.57 -11.02 -2.15
C ASP A 210 2.85 -11.28 -1.34
N TRP A 211 2.80 -12.09 -0.29
CA TRP A 211 3.97 -12.57 0.46
C TRP A 211 4.83 -13.59 -0.30
N LEU A 212 4.27 -14.18 -1.36
CA LEU A 212 4.99 -15.13 -2.20
C LEU A 212 6.08 -14.44 -3.03
N CYS A 213 7.16 -15.17 -3.27
CA CYS A 213 8.27 -14.75 -4.10
C CYS A 213 7.82 -14.44 -5.53
N GLN A 214 8.39 -13.39 -6.13
CA GLN A 214 8.07 -12.97 -7.49
C GLN A 214 8.32 -14.07 -8.53
N VAL A 215 9.23 -15.01 -8.25
CA VAL A 215 9.54 -16.17 -9.10
C VAL A 215 8.29 -17.01 -9.42
N GLU A 216 7.39 -17.22 -8.45
CA GLU A 216 6.22 -18.07 -8.60
C GLU A 216 4.87 -17.39 -8.34
N ARG A 217 4.85 -16.24 -7.68
CA ARG A 217 3.63 -15.55 -7.23
C ARG A 217 2.58 -15.39 -8.33
N ALA A 218 2.98 -14.95 -9.52
CA ALA A 218 2.06 -14.76 -10.64
C ALA A 218 1.43 -16.09 -11.11
N ASN A 219 2.24 -17.16 -11.15
CA ASN A 219 1.77 -18.48 -11.55
C ASN A 219 0.83 -19.09 -10.51
N ILE A 220 1.13 -18.94 -9.22
CA ILE A 220 0.25 -19.40 -8.14
C ILE A 220 -1.09 -18.65 -8.18
N LYS A 221 -1.07 -17.32 -8.32
CA LYS A 221 -2.29 -16.50 -8.45
C LYS A 221 -3.15 -16.96 -9.63
N ALA A 222 -2.56 -17.14 -10.80
CA ALA A 222 -3.27 -17.63 -11.97
C ALA A 222 -3.83 -19.05 -11.74
N ALA A 223 -3.03 -19.94 -11.16
CA ALA A 223 -3.44 -21.32 -10.90
C ALA A 223 -4.61 -21.43 -9.92
N LEU A 224 -4.63 -20.63 -8.86
CA LEU A 224 -5.75 -20.59 -7.92
C LEU A 224 -6.98 -19.92 -8.55
N GLY A 225 -6.79 -18.84 -9.32
CA GLY A 225 -7.85 -18.15 -10.06
C GLY A 225 -8.63 -19.03 -11.04
N GLU A 226 -8.00 -20.07 -11.58
CA GLU A 226 -8.61 -21.02 -12.52
C GLU A 226 -9.35 -22.17 -11.84
N SER A 227 -9.06 -22.48 -10.58
CA SER A 227 -9.40 -23.79 -9.99
C SER A 227 -10.01 -23.73 -8.60
N VAL A 228 -10.07 -22.55 -7.98
CA VAL A 228 -10.54 -22.36 -6.61
C VAL A 228 -11.66 -21.32 -6.62
N ASP A 229 -12.70 -21.55 -5.82
CA ASP A 229 -13.80 -20.61 -5.65
C ASP A 229 -13.58 -19.68 -4.44
N LEU A 230 -13.04 -20.23 -3.35
CA LEU A 230 -12.78 -19.50 -2.10
C LEU A 230 -11.33 -19.69 -1.65
N LEU A 231 -10.64 -18.59 -1.32
CA LEU A 231 -9.31 -18.61 -0.74
C LEU A 231 -9.36 -18.04 0.68
N LEU A 232 -9.18 -18.89 1.69
CA LEU A 232 -9.21 -18.50 3.10
C LEU A 232 -7.80 -18.33 3.63
N HIS A 233 -7.55 -17.22 4.33
CA HIS A 233 -6.26 -16.93 4.96
C HIS A 233 -6.35 -16.21 6.30
N GLY A 234 -5.20 -16.02 6.94
CA GLY A 234 -5.01 -15.28 8.19
C GLY A 234 -3.91 -14.23 8.06
N HIS A 235 -3.00 -14.19 9.04
CA HIS A 235 -1.73 -13.45 9.06
C HIS A 235 -1.82 -11.93 9.30
N TYR A 236 -2.78 -11.23 8.68
CA TYR A 236 -2.92 -9.78 8.90
C TYR A 236 -3.66 -9.41 10.19
N HIS A 237 -4.20 -10.39 10.92
CA HIS A 237 -4.98 -10.23 12.15
C HIS A 237 -6.28 -9.40 12.01
N GLU A 238 -6.62 -8.98 10.80
CA GLU A 238 -7.82 -8.24 10.45
C GLU A 238 -8.78 -9.08 9.60
N THR A 239 -10.08 -8.83 9.78
CA THR A 239 -11.10 -9.49 8.97
C THR A 239 -11.32 -8.73 7.66
N GLU A 240 -11.13 -9.40 6.53
CA GLU A 240 -11.25 -8.80 5.19
C GLU A 240 -11.95 -9.73 4.21
N THR A 241 -12.63 -9.16 3.21
CA THR A 241 -13.25 -9.89 2.11
C THR A 241 -13.00 -9.18 0.78
N GLU A 242 -12.36 -9.88 -0.15
CA GLU A 242 -12.07 -9.36 -1.49
C GLU A 242 -12.58 -10.28 -2.58
N SER A 243 -13.14 -9.70 -3.64
CA SER A 243 -13.52 -10.42 -4.85
C SER A 243 -12.41 -10.30 -5.89
N ILE A 244 -11.76 -11.42 -6.23
CA ILE A 244 -10.68 -11.47 -7.20
C ILE A 244 -11.23 -11.99 -8.52
N ALA A 245 -11.23 -11.15 -9.55
CA ALA A 245 -11.65 -11.50 -10.90
C ALA A 245 -10.45 -11.53 -11.86
N SER A 246 -10.42 -12.52 -12.75
CA SER A 246 -9.42 -12.68 -13.81
C SER A 246 -10.08 -13.18 -15.10
N ALA A 247 -9.34 -13.15 -16.21
CA ALA A 247 -9.87 -13.58 -17.51
C ALA A 247 -10.30 -15.06 -17.55
N ASN A 248 -9.69 -15.92 -16.73
CA ASN A 248 -9.91 -17.37 -16.74
C ASN A 248 -10.73 -17.88 -15.54
N GLY A 249 -11.30 -16.97 -14.73
CA GLY A 249 -11.99 -17.32 -13.50
C GLY A 249 -11.72 -16.31 -12.38
N GLY A 250 -11.98 -16.70 -11.15
CA GLY A 250 -11.71 -15.88 -9.98
C GLY A 250 -12.14 -16.56 -8.69
N TYR A 251 -11.86 -15.94 -7.57
CA TYR A 251 -12.20 -16.45 -6.25
C TYR A 251 -12.60 -15.33 -5.30
N LEU A 252 -13.34 -15.68 -4.26
CA LEU A 252 -13.55 -14.82 -3.11
C LEU A 252 -12.43 -15.09 -2.09
N LYS A 253 -11.67 -14.06 -1.74
CA LYS A 253 -10.62 -14.11 -0.72
C LYS A 253 -11.21 -13.70 0.62
N LEU A 254 -11.08 -14.55 1.63
CA LEU A 254 -11.59 -14.33 2.99
C LEU A 254 -10.44 -14.36 3.99
N ALA A 255 -10.20 -13.25 4.68
CA ALA A 255 -9.20 -13.15 5.73
C ALA A 255 -9.89 -13.24 7.10
N ALA A 256 -9.52 -14.23 7.93
CA ALA A 256 -9.91 -14.24 9.32
C ALA A 256 -9.03 -13.27 10.10
N GLY A 257 -9.63 -12.50 11.00
CA GLY A 257 -8.87 -11.79 12.01
C GLY A 257 -8.27 -12.72 13.05
N ALA A 258 -7.47 -12.15 13.95
CA ALA A 258 -6.82 -12.94 14.99
C ALA A 258 -7.82 -13.41 16.04
N SER A 259 -7.84 -14.71 16.30
CA SER A 259 -8.64 -15.29 17.39
C SER A 259 -8.05 -14.91 18.75
N TYR A 260 -6.74 -14.66 18.81
CA TYR A 260 -6.10 -14.02 19.95
C TYR A 260 -4.79 -13.30 19.56
N GLN A 261 -4.68 -12.02 19.92
CA GLN A 261 -3.42 -11.25 19.86
C GLN A 261 -3.06 -10.66 21.23
N THR A 262 -3.94 -9.80 21.76
CA THR A 262 -3.91 -9.28 23.14
C THR A 262 -5.34 -9.14 23.64
N ARG A 263 -5.55 -8.71 24.89
CA ARG A 263 -6.92 -8.48 25.40
C ARG A 263 -7.57 -7.24 24.79
N GLU A 264 -6.76 -6.27 24.45
CA GLU A 264 -7.14 -4.97 23.89
C GLU A 264 -7.31 -5.01 22.36
N TRP A 265 -6.76 -6.04 21.70
CA TRP A 265 -6.98 -6.27 20.28
C TRP A 265 -8.46 -6.62 20.03
N PRO A 266 -9.05 -6.25 18.87
CA PRO A 266 -10.46 -6.55 18.59
C PRO A 266 -10.83 -8.03 18.70
N ASN A 267 -9.86 -8.92 18.44
CA ASN A 267 -9.99 -10.39 18.37
C ASN A 267 -11.25 -10.85 17.62
N SER A 268 -11.09 -11.25 16.37
CA SER A 268 -12.22 -11.53 15.48
C SER A 268 -12.12 -12.90 14.80
N ALA A 269 -13.27 -13.40 14.38
CA ALA A 269 -13.46 -14.64 13.63
C ALA A 269 -14.71 -14.46 12.76
N MET A 270 -15.03 -15.42 11.90
CA MET A 270 -16.26 -15.34 11.12
C MET A 270 -16.95 -16.67 10.93
N TYR A 271 -18.26 -16.64 10.91
CA TYR A 271 -19.05 -17.66 10.25
C TYR A 271 -19.28 -17.24 8.80
N ALA A 272 -19.27 -18.20 7.91
CA ALA A 272 -19.69 -17.98 6.55
C ALA A 272 -20.58 -19.13 6.05
N THR A 273 -21.57 -18.76 5.25
CA THR A 273 -22.56 -19.69 4.68
C THR A 273 -22.54 -19.56 3.18
N PHE A 274 -22.21 -20.64 2.49
CA PHE A 274 -22.36 -20.76 1.05
C PHE A 274 -23.72 -21.35 0.69
N GLU A 275 -24.53 -20.58 -0.04
CA GLU A 275 -25.81 -21.02 -0.59
C GLU A 275 -26.09 -20.24 -1.89
N ASN A 276 -26.67 -20.91 -2.89
CA ASN A 276 -27.07 -20.29 -4.17
C ASN A 276 -25.93 -19.48 -4.86
N ASN A 277 -24.72 -20.04 -4.90
CA ASN A 277 -23.52 -19.38 -5.46
C ASN A 277 -23.08 -18.09 -4.76
N GLN A 278 -23.60 -17.83 -3.56
CA GLN A 278 -23.20 -16.69 -2.73
C GLN A 278 -22.64 -17.15 -1.40
N VAL A 279 -21.67 -16.40 -0.89
CA VAL A 279 -21.14 -16.55 0.46
C VAL A 279 -21.65 -15.40 1.31
N THR A 280 -22.40 -15.73 2.36
CA THR A 280 -22.85 -14.77 3.36
C THR A 280 -21.93 -14.82 4.57
N ILE A 281 -21.39 -13.67 4.95
CA ILE A 281 -20.44 -13.54 6.06
C ILE A 281 -21.17 -12.99 7.29
N PHE A 282 -21.03 -13.71 8.40
CA PHE A 282 -21.46 -13.33 9.74
C PHE A 282 -20.21 -13.17 10.62
N PRO A 283 -19.64 -11.96 10.69
CA PRO A 283 -18.43 -11.74 11.44
C PRO A 283 -18.72 -11.67 12.95
N ILE A 284 -17.78 -12.17 13.76
CA ILE A 284 -17.86 -12.09 15.21
C ILE A 284 -16.59 -11.49 15.78
N ARG A 285 -16.74 -10.73 16.87
CA ARG A 285 -15.63 -10.14 17.63
C ARG A 285 -15.80 -10.38 19.11
N TYR A 286 -14.68 -10.38 19.82
CA TYR A 286 -14.66 -10.42 21.27
C TYR A 286 -15.11 -9.08 21.88
N GLU A 287 -15.93 -9.16 22.92
CA GLU A 287 -16.31 -8.04 23.78
C GLU A 287 -15.97 -8.43 25.22
N ASP A 288 -15.26 -7.55 25.92
CA ASP A 288 -14.84 -7.78 27.31
C ASP A 288 -15.86 -7.24 28.33
N SER A 289 -16.70 -6.28 27.91
CA SER A 289 -17.66 -5.58 28.79
C SER A 289 -19.05 -5.51 28.15
N PRO A 290 -20.14 -5.79 28.89
CA PRO A 290 -20.20 -6.02 30.34
C PRO A 290 -19.81 -7.44 30.80
N ARG A 291 -19.47 -8.34 29.87
CA ARG A 291 -19.00 -9.71 30.12
C ARG A 291 -18.15 -10.18 28.95
N GLU A 292 -17.26 -11.14 29.18
CA GLU A 292 -16.44 -11.76 28.14
C GLU A 292 -17.29 -12.62 27.19
N VAL A 293 -17.52 -12.16 25.96
CA VAL A 293 -18.36 -12.87 24.99
C VAL A 293 -17.99 -12.49 23.56
N TRP A 294 -18.13 -13.43 22.63
CA TRP A 294 -18.03 -13.13 21.21
C TRP A 294 -19.41 -12.82 20.64
N THR A 295 -19.55 -11.66 20.02
CA THR A 295 -20.82 -11.16 19.46
C THR A 295 -20.63 -10.72 18.01
N LEU A 296 -21.75 -10.41 17.33
CA LEU A 296 -21.74 -9.94 15.95
C LEU A 296 -20.91 -8.66 15.81
N ASP A 297 -19.91 -8.69 14.92
CA ASP A 297 -19.11 -7.51 14.63
C ASP A 297 -19.84 -6.57 13.68
N THR A 298 -20.48 -5.57 14.27
CA THR A 298 -21.25 -4.54 13.53
C THR A 298 -20.37 -3.49 12.85
N SER A 299 -19.05 -3.48 13.10
CA SER A 299 -18.13 -2.51 12.51
C SER A 299 -17.75 -2.85 11.06
N LEU A 300 -17.73 -4.13 10.71
CA LEU A 300 -17.37 -4.60 9.36
C LEU A 300 -18.48 -4.35 8.33
N TYR A 301 -19.73 -4.54 8.73
CA TYR A 301 -20.90 -4.26 7.89
C TYR A 301 -21.89 -3.41 8.68
N PRO A 302 -22.00 -2.10 8.43
CA PRO A 302 -22.91 -1.25 9.18
C PRO A 302 -24.40 -1.57 8.87
N SER A 303 -25.27 -1.12 9.76
CA SER A 303 -26.74 -1.28 9.73
C SER A 303 -27.37 -1.10 8.33
N PRO A 304 -28.44 -1.86 7.99
CA PRO A 304 -29.28 -2.68 8.88
C PRO A 304 -29.03 -4.20 8.85
N ALA A 305 -28.15 -4.71 8.00
CA ALA A 305 -28.01 -6.15 7.80
C ALA A 305 -26.91 -6.80 8.66
N TYR A 306 -25.88 -6.04 9.06
CA TYR A 306 -24.69 -6.49 9.84
C TYR A 306 -23.97 -7.76 9.33
N THR A 307 -24.38 -8.21 8.16
CA THR A 307 -23.94 -9.39 7.42
C THR A 307 -23.95 -8.99 5.95
N ARG A 308 -23.14 -9.66 5.14
CA ARG A 308 -23.07 -9.34 3.71
C ARG A 308 -22.88 -10.59 2.88
N SER A 309 -23.58 -10.65 1.75
CA SER A 309 -23.50 -11.73 0.79
C SER A 309 -22.67 -11.31 -0.42
N PHE A 310 -21.81 -12.20 -0.89
CA PHE A 310 -20.90 -11.98 -2.00
C PHE A 310 -21.05 -13.09 -3.02
N SER A 311 -21.17 -12.73 -4.30
CA SER A 311 -21.13 -13.70 -5.39
C SER A 311 -19.71 -14.19 -5.63
N ILE A 312 -19.57 -15.47 -5.97
CA ILE A 312 -18.29 -16.05 -6.36
C ILE A 312 -17.98 -15.66 -7.83
N PRO A 313 -16.84 -15.03 -8.12
CA PRO A 313 -16.46 -14.68 -9.49
C PRO A 313 -16.42 -15.90 -10.41
N GLY A 314 -16.89 -15.75 -11.64
CA GLY A 314 -16.87 -16.84 -12.64
C GLY A 314 -17.99 -17.88 -12.52
N ARG A 315 -18.76 -17.89 -11.42
CA ARG A 315 -20.01 -18.65 -11.30
C ARG A 315 -21.19 -17.76 -11.68
N ALA A 316 -21.68 -17.87 -12.91
CA ALA A 316 -22.87 -17.13 -13.35
C ALA A 316 -24.08 -17.46 -12.45
N ASP A 317 -24.87 -16.44 -12.10
CA ASP A 317 -26.16 -16.61 -11.41
C ASP A 317 -27.11 -17.41 -12.30
N ALA A 318 -27.29 -18.69 -11.98
CA ALA A 318 -28.40 -19.47 -12.49
C ALA A 318 -29.68 -19.05 -11.75
N GLY A 319 -30.29 -17.96 -12.23
CA GLY A 319 -31.70 -17.65 -11.99
C GLY A 319 -32.04 -16.86 -10.72
N LEU A 320 -32.02 -15.53 -10.84
CA LEU A 320 -32.98 -14.66 -10.16
C LEU A 320 -33.69 -13.81 -11.23
N PRO A 321 -35.04 -13.68 -11.21
CA PRO A 321 -35.72 -12.74 -12.07
C PRO A 321 -35.26 -11.32 -11.74
N PRO A 322 -35.19 -10.40 -12.70
CA PRO A 322 -34.88 -9.00 -12.43
C PRO A 322 -35.91 -8.47 -11.44
N ALA A 323 -35.46 -8.08 -10.24
CA ALA A 323 -36.33 -7.47 -9.25
C ALA A 323 -36.85 -6.14 -9.81
N ALA A 324 -38.13 -6.18 -10.16
CA ALA A 324 -39.11 -5.11 -10.27
C ALA A 324 -38.56 -3.70 -10.56
N VAL A 325 -38.59 -3.38 -11.85
CA VAL A 325 -38.98 -2.03 -12.32
C VAL A 325 -40.33 -1.69 -11.70
N PHE A 326 -40.35 -0.88 -10.65
CA PHE A 326 -41.59 -0.20 -10.25
C PHE A 326 -41.89 0.88 -11.27
N GLY A 327 -42.85 0.56 -12.14
CA GLY A 327 -43.38 1.45 -13.14
C GLY A 327 -44.11 2.65 -12.55
N ASN A 328 -43.85 3.79 -13.20
CA ASN A 328 -44.72 4.94 -13.43
C ASN A 328 -46.13 4.89 -12.82
N THR A 329 -46.41 5.90 -11.99
CA THR A 329 -47.69 6.61 -12.06
C THR A 329 -47.45 8.01 -12.64
N ALA A 330 -48.08 8.26 -13.78
CA ALA A 330 -48.04 9.51 -14.50
C ALA A 330 -48.71 10.63 -13.71
N SER A 331 -48.12 11.83 -13.70
CA SER A 331 -48.78 13.08 -14.16
C SER A 331 -48.01 14.35 -13.74
N ARG A 332 -47.36 14.99 -14.72
CA ARG A 332 -47.42 16.42 -15.07
C ARG A 332 -46.10 16.88 -15.68
N LYS A 333 -46.10 16.97 -17.01
CA LYS A 333 -45.27 17.93 -17.74
C LYS A 333 -45.64 19.33 -17.24
N LYS A 334 -44.67 20.05 -16.66
CA LYS A 334 -44.58 21.51 -16.76
C LYS A 334 -43.11 21.92 -16.71
N ASN A 335 -42.66 22.44 -17.85
CA ASN A 335 -41.60 23.41 -18.09
C ASN A 335 -40.70 23.82 -16.91
N LEU A 336 -39.39 23.62 -17.07
CA LEU A 336 -38.33 24.56 -16.72
C LEU A 336 -37.15 24.18 -17.64
N GLU A 337 -36.98 24.84 -18.78
CA GLU A 337 -36.12 26.02 -18.95
C GLU A 337 -34.72 25.85 -18.37
N ALA A 338 -33.75 25.94 -19.28
CA ALA A 338 -32.35 26.08 -18.99
C ALA A 338 -32.11 27.31 -18.12
N THR A 339 -31.65 27.09 -16.90
CA THR A 339 -30.84 28.06 -16.17
C THR A 339 -29.67 27.33 -15.56
N SER A 340 -28.51 27.50 -16.21
CA SER A 340 -27.20 27.43 -15.60
C SER A 340 -27.17 28.21 -14.28
N SER A 341 -26.81 27.55 -13.18
CA SER A 341 -26.03 28.18 -12.11
C SER A 341 -24.99 27.17 -11.59
N PRO A 342 -23.71 27.57 -11.43
CA PRO A 342 -22.64 26.71 -10.96
C PRO A 342 -22.40 26.92 -9.46
N LEU A 343 -23.14 26.23 -8.59
CA LEU A 343 -22.94 26.33 -7.14
C LEU A 343 -23.22 24.98 -6.45
N SER A 344 -22.21 24.10 -6.38
CA SER A 344 -22.18 23.01 -5.39
C SER A 344 -20.79 22.40 -5.08
N SER A 345 -19.68 23.04 -5.46
CA SER A 345 -18.32 22.45 -5.41
C SER A 345 -17.38 23.03 -4.33
N LEU A 346 -17.89 23.44 -3.16
CA LEU A 346 -17.05 23.99 -2.11
C LEU A 346 -16.57 22.89 -1.15
N VAL A 347 -15.26 22.61 -1.19
CA VAL A 347 -14.53 21.76 -0.24
C VAL A 347 -13.74 22.67 0.70
N ARG A 348 -13.95 22.52 2.01
CA ARG A 348 -13.22 23.22 3.07
C ARG A 348 -11.92 22.47 3.36
N VAL A 349 -10.79 23.17 3.24
CA VAL A 349 -9.50 22.67 3.75
C VAL A 349 -9.40 23.04 5.22
N VAL A 350 -9.06 22.07 6.05
CA VAL A 350 -8.87 22.20 7.50
C VAL A 350 -7.41 21.91 7.80
N LYS A 351 -6.68 22.93 8.25
CA LYS A 351 -5.25 22.86 8.53
C LYS A 351 -4.99 22.30 9.93
N ALA A 352 -4.32 21.16 10.01
CA ALA A 352 -3.94 20.45 11.22
C ALA A 352 -2.47 20.73 11.57
N LEU A 353 -2.22 21.51 12.62
CA LEU A 353 -0.86 21.74 13.11
C LEU A 353 -0.31 20.48 13.79
N VAL A 354 0.83 19.96 13.33
CA VAL A 354 1.53 18.87 14.03
C VAL A 354 2.65 19.46 14.90
N ALA A 355 2.36 19.64 16.18
CA ALA A 355 3.27 20.21 17.16
C ALA A 355 4.02 19.11 17.92
N SER A 356 5.33 19.00 17.73
CA SER A 356 6.10 17.94 18.38
C SER A 356 7.57 18.34 18.64
N PRO A 357 8.19 17.88 19.73
CA PRO A 357 9.64 17.93 19.89
C PRO A 357 10.35 16.95 18.93
N GLY A 358 11.67 17.05 18.82
CA GLY A 358 12.46 16.27 17.85
C GLY A 358 12.60 14.77 18.16
N ASP A 359 12.31 14.33 19.39
CA ASP A 359 12.43 12.94 19.83
C ASP A 359 11.26 12.04 19.40
N VAL A 360 10.22 12.62 18.77
CA VAL A 360 9.04 11.90 18.24
C VAL A 360 8.89 12.04 16.73
N ALA A 361 10.02 12.15 16.01
CA ALA A 361 10.02 12.25 14.55
C ALA A 361 9.29 11.09 13.83
N PRO A 362 9.36 9.82 14.29
CA PRO A 362 8.57 8.73 13.72
C PRO A 362 7.06 8.94 13.87
N GLU A 363 6.61 9.35 15.05
CA GLU A 363 5.19 9.58 15.36
C GLU A 363 4.66 10.81 14.62
N ARG A 364 5.51 11.82 14.39
CA ARG A 364 5.21 12.95 13.50
C ARG A 364 4.95 12.48 12.06
N LYS A 365 5.80 11.60 11.50
CA LYS A 365 5.56 11.00 10.17
C LYS A 365 4.27 10.17 10.14
N MET A 366 3.96 9.46 11.22
CA MET A 366 2.71 8.71 11.35
C MET A 366 1.49 9.65 11.35
N ALA A 367 1.56 10.81 12.02
CA ALA A 367 0.47 11.79 12.01
C ALA A 367 0.19 12.33 10.61
N GLU A 368 1.24 12.63 9.83
CA GLU A 368 1.10 13.01 8.42
C GLU A 368 0.42 11.89 7.60
N LYS A 369 0.87 10.65 7.75
CA LYS A 369 0.29 9.48 7.08
C LYS A 369 -1.19 9.31 7.43
N VAL A 370 -1.55 9.38 8.71
CA VAL A 370 -2.95 9.24 9.16
C VAL A 370 -3.85 10.32 8.56
N ILE A 371 -3.37 11.56 8.47
CA ILE A 371 -4.10 12.65 7.82
C ILE A 371 -4.34 12.36 6.33
N LEU A 372 -3.32 11.83 5.63
CA LEU A 372 -3.45 11.41 4.23
C LEU A 372 -4.43 10.24 4.07
N ASP A 373 -4.33 9.23 4.94
CA ASP A 373 -5.20 8.05 4.93
C ASP A 373 -6.65 8.43 5.25
N TRP A 374 -6.88 9.41 6.14
CA TRP A 374 -8.22 9.92 6.42
C TRP A 374 -8.83 10.58 5.18
N ASN A 375 -8.06 11.41 4.46
CA ASN A 375 -8.48 12.02 3.21
C ASN A 375 -8.77 10.98 2.12
N ALA A 376 -8.00 9.89 2.07
CA ALA A 376 -8.21 8.81 1.11
C ALA A 376 -9.48 8.01 1.41
N ARG A 377 -9.78 7.77 2.70
CA ARG A 377 -10.99 7.05 3.14
C ARG A 377 -12.27 7.85 3.02
N HIS A 378 -12.17 9.19 2.95
CA HIS A 378 -13.33 10.09 2.86
C HIS A 378 -13.33 10.91 1.55
N PRO A 379 -13.37 10.28 0.36
CA PRO A 379 -13.20 10.97 -0.92
C PRO A 379 -14.33 11.98 -1.22
N ASN A 380 -15.54 11.71 -0.72
CA ASN A 380 -16.74 12.54 -0.91
C ASN A 380 -16.97 13.53 0.23
N SER A 381 -16.07 13.63 1.21
CA SER A 381 -16.19 14.59 2.30
C SER A 381 -16.01 16.02 1.79
N ARG A 382 -16.81 16.95 2.32
CA ARG A 382 -16.63 18.39 2.08
C ARG A 382 -15.46 18.98 2.90
N ILE A 383 -14.82 18.17 3.74
CA ILE A 383 -13.65 18.51 4.54
C ILE A 383 -12.44 17.77 3.98
N ARG A 384 -11.33 18.50 3.82
CA ARG A 384 -10.01 17.93 3.53
C ARG A 384 -9.01 18.41 4.56
N LEU A 385 -8.22 17.49 5.09
CA LEU A 385 -7.20 17.79 6.08
C LEU A 385 -5.87 18.12 5.43
N GLU A 386 -5.16 19.11 5.95
CA GLU A 386 -3.80 19.46 5.55
C GLU A 386 -2.88 19.43 6.77
N ALA A 387 -1.80 18.65 6.75
CA ALA A 387 -0.83 18.62 7.84
C ALA A 387 0.15 19.79 7.73
N VAL A 388 0.17 20.68 8.72
CA VAL A 388 1.08 21.83 8.78
C VAL A 388 2.24 21.51 9.73
N LEU A 389 3.45 21.56 9.20
CA LEU A 389 4.71 21.32 9.93
C LEU A 389 5.64 22.52 9.77
N TRP A 390 6.27 22.96 10.86
CA TRP A 390 7.15 24.14 10.84
C TRP A 390 8.35 23.99 9.89
N GLU A 391 8.87 22.77 9.70
CA GLU A 391 10.02 22.46 8.83
C GLU A 391 9.74 22.66 7.32
N ARG A 392 8.46 22.71 6.91
CA ARG A 392 8.04 22.73 5.49
C ARG A 392 7.56 24.09 4.99
N TYR A 393 7.11 24.98 5.87
CA TYR A 393 6.35 26.18 5.46
C TYR A 393 6.87 27.50 6.05
N ALA A 394 7.87 27.49 6.94
CA ALA A 394 8.43 28.73 7.49
C ALA A 394 9.45 29.34 6.53
N ALA A 395 9.21 30.59 6.08
CA ALA A 395 10.20 31.34 5.32
C ALA A 395 11.25 31.93 6.29
N PRO A 396 12.56 31.88 5.97
CA PRO A 396 13.59 32.51 6.81
C PRO A 396 13.36 34.03 6.91
N GLU A 397 13.03 34.52 8.11
CA GLU A 397 12.82 35.95 8.37
C GLU A 397 13.73 36.44 9.51
N ASN A 398 14.66 37.36 9.21
CA ASN A 398 15.55 37.95 10.20
C ASN A 398 14.91 39.20 10.85
N ARG A 399 14.38 39.01 12.07
CA ARG A 399 13.99 39.97 13.14
C ARG A 399 13.54 41.40 12.77
N GLY A 400 12.34 41.75 13.25
CA GLY A 400 11.88 43.15 13.43
C GLY A 400 11.26 43.52 14.80
N ASP A 401 10.81 42.58 15.66
CA ASP A 401 9.93 42.92 16.80
C ASP A 401 10.45 42.59 18.22
N GLY A 402 11.63 41.99 18.36
CA GLY A 402 12.23 41.67 19.66
C GLY A 402 11.57 40.52 20.44
N LYS A 403 10.74 39.68 19.80
CA LYS A 403 9.96 38.61 20.47
C LYS A 403 10.55 37.20 20.40
N GLY A 404 11.64 36.96 19.67
CA GLY A 404 12.34 35.67 19.59
C GLY A 404 12.10 34.91 18.27
N PRO A 405 12.84 33.82 18.00
CA PRO A 405 12.79 33.12 16.71
C PRO A 405 11.51 32.31 16.45
N GLN A 406 10.72 31.99 17.50
CA GLN A 406 9.47 31.24 17.36
C GLN A 406 8.27 32.10 16.91
N GLU A 407 8.31 33.41 17.17
CA GLU A 407 7.17 34.31 16.87
C GLU A 407 6.86 34.47 15.38
N PRO A 408 7.85 34.57 14.47
CA PRO A 408 7.58 34.54 13.02
C PRO A 408 6.96 33.23 12.55
N ILE A 409 7.42 32.07 13.07
CA ILE A 409 6.86 30.75 12.75
C ILE A 409 5.40 30.67 13.20
N ASN A 410 5.13 31.14 14.43
CA ASN A 410 3.78 31.16 14.97
C ASN A 410 2.83 32.06 14.15
N ARG A 411 3.29 33.23 13.71
CA ARG A 411 2.51 34.16 12.88
C ARG A 411 2.28 33.63 11.47
N GLN A 412 3.28 32.99 10.87
CA GLN A 412 3.21 32.51 9.50
C GLN A 412 2.42 31.20 9.38
N LEU A 413 2.40 30.35 10.41
CA LEU A 413 1.87 28.98 10.32
C LEU A 413 0.80 28.62 11.35
N VAL A 414 1.03 28.96 12.62
CA VAL A 414 0.17 28.49 13.72
C VAL A 414 -1.17 29.23 13.71
N ASP A 415 -1.16 30.53 13.46
CA ASP A 415 -2.38 31.36 13.49
C ASP A 415 -3.39 30.95 12.39
N GLU A 416 -2.92 30.40 11.27
CA GLU A 416 -3.75 29.91 10.17
C GLU A 416 -4.29 28.48 10.36
N CYS A 417 -3.79 27.72 11.34
CA CYS A 417 -4.22 26.34 11.56
C CYS A 417 -5.62 26.27 12.19
N ASP A 418 -6.44 25.30 11.81
CA ASP A 418 -7.80 25.12 12.30
C ASP A 418 -7.86 24.29 13.60
N PHE A 419 -6.90 23.39 13.82
CA PHE A 419 -6.70 22.63 15.07
C PHE A 419 -5.24 22.16 15.20
N ALA A 420 -4.86 21.59 16.35
CA ALA A 420 -3.52 21.04 16.57
C ALA A 420 -3.49 19.60 17.09
N ILE A 421 -2.41 18.90 16.76
CA ILE A 421 -2.01 17.57 17.24
C ILE A 421 -0.67 17.74 17.94
N GLY A 422 -0.67 17.72 19.26
CA GLY A 422 0.53 17.76 20.09
C GLY A 422 1.04 16.36 20.43
N ILE A 423 2.29 16.05 20.13
CA ILE A 423 2.90 14.73 20.37
C ILE A 423 4.16 14.91 21.23
N PHE A 424 4.23 14.21 22.36
CA PHE A 424 5.34 14.31 23.30
C PHE A 424 5.81 12.93 23.79
N TRP A 425 7.10 12.79 24.11
CA TRP A 425 7.68 11.57 24.69
C TRP A 425 8.57 11.85 25.90
N THR A 426 9.87 12.04 25.71
CA THR A 426 10.83 12.27 26.81
C THR A 426 11.27 13.72 26.94
N ARG A 427 10.99 14.54 25.92
CA ARG A 427 11.36 15.96 25.87
C ARG A 427 10.12 16.84 25.82
N ILE A 428 10.16 17.98 26.50
CA ILE A 428 9.18 19.07 26.32
C ILE A 428 9.60 20.01 25.17
N GLY A 429 10.90 20.03 24.87
CA GLY A 429 11.48 20.85 23.79
C GLY A 429 12.45 21.92 24.32
N THR A 430 12.95 22.74 23.40
CA THR A 430 13.85 23.85 23.72
C THR A 430 13.04 25.05 24.21
N PRO A 431 13.36 25.63 25.39
CA PRO A 431 12.64 26.79 25.92
C PRO A 431 12.60 27.95 24.95
N THR A 432 11.43 28.55 24.80
CA THR A 432 11.22 29.77 24.03
C THR A 432 11.10 30.96 24.99
N LYS A 433 10.85 32.15 24.45
CA LYS A 433 10.64 33.36 25.28
C LYS A 433 9.37 33.23 26.14
N ASN A 434 8.36 32.49 25.67
CA ASN A 434 7.02 32.47 26.24
C ASN A 434 6.60 31.09 26.80
N ALA A 435 7.32 30.01 26.48
CA ALA A 435 6.94 28.65 26.85
C ALA A 435 8.16 27.75 27.15
N PRO A 436 7.98 26.64 27.87
CA PRO A 436 9.07 25.70 28.17
C PRO A 436 9.55 24.91 26.93
N GLY A 437 8.83 24.96 25.81
CA GLY A 437 9.16 24.29 24.54
C GLY A 437 8.42 24.92 23.36
N GLY A 438 9.00 24.85 22.15
CA GLY A 438 8.36 25.36 20.92
C GLY A 438 6.99 24.72 20.64
N ALA A 439 6.91 23.38 20.71
CA ALA A 439 5.64 22.65 20.56
C ALA A 439 4.60 23.00 21.63
N VAL A 440 5.05 23.38 22.83
CA VAL A 440 4.16 23.84 23.90
C VAL A 440 3.62 25.23 23.60
N GLU A 441 4.46 26.13 23.09
CA GLU A 441 4.01 27.47 22.66
C GLU A 441 2.97 27.38 21.54
N GLU A 442 3.20 26.50 20.58
CA GLU A 442 2.29 26.22 19.46
C GLU A 442 0.92 25.74 19.94
N VAL A 443 0.90 24.73 20.82
CA VAL A 443 -0.33 24.21 21.44
C VAL A 443 -1.06 25.30 22.23
N GLN A 444 -0.34 26.04 23.07
CA GLN A 444 -0.93 27.10 23.90
C GLN A 444 -1.53 28.22 23.06
N ARG A 445 -0.95 28.52 21.89
CA ARG A 445 -1.45 29.55 20.98
C ARG A 445 -2.75 29.14 20.27
N ILE A 446 -2.87 27.86 19.89
CA ILE A 446 -4.11 27.30 19.33
C ILE A 446 -5.22 27.26 20.39
N LEU A 447 -4.89 26.85 21.63
CA LEU A 447 -5.82 26.90 22.76
C LEU A 447 -6.28 28.33 23.07
N ALA A 448 -5.37 29.31 23.08
CA ALA A 448 -5.70 30.72 23.29
C ALA A 448 -6.63 31.28 22.19
N SER A 449 -6.57 30.70 20.99
CA SER A 449 -7.46 31.03 19.86
C SER A 449 -8.79 30.27 19.90
N GLN A 450 -9.08 29.53 20.98
CA GLN A 450 -10.28 28.70 21.18
C GLN A 450 -10.47 27.63 20.09
N LYS A 451 -9.37 27.14 19.51
CA LYS A 451 -9.37 26.08 18.50
C LYS A 451 -9.07 24.71 19.14
N PRO A 452 -9.56 23.59 18.56
CA PRO A 452 -9.38 22.28 19.15
C PRO A 452 -7.90 21.83 19.19
N VAL A 453 -7.54 21.07 20.21
CA VAL A 453 -6.21 20.43 20.33
C VAL A 453 -6.36 18.99 20.77
N MET A 454 -5.65 18.08 20.10
CA MET A 454 -5.45 16.69 20.51
C MET A 454 -4.04 16.53 21.08
N LEU A 455 -3.90 15.97 22.28
CA LEU A 455 -2.60 15.78 22.94
C LEU A 455 -2.31 14.30 23.16
N TYR A 456 -1.10 13.88 22.75
CA TYR A 456 -0.62 12.51 22.83
C TYR A 456 0.72 12.45 23.57
N PHE A 457 0.80 11.58 24.58
CA PHE A 457 2.01 11.34 25.37
C PHE A 457 2.46 9.89 25.24
N SER A 458 3.70 9.68 24.79
CA SER A 458 4.30 8.35 24.65
C SER A 458 4.80 7.82 26.00
N ASN A 459 4.44 6.59 26.31
CA ASN A 459 4.96 5.78 27.41
C ASN A 459 5.93 4.69 26.91
N VAL A 460 6.37 4.76 25.64
CA VAL A 460 7.33 3.82 25.05
C VAL A 460 8.61 3.76 25.90
N ALA A 461 9.05 2.55 26.25
CA ALA A 461 10.19 2.34 27.13
C ALA A 461 11.48 2.94 26.55
N TYR A 462 12.21 3.69 27.38
CA TYR A 462 13.48 4.34 27.03
C TYR A 462 14.63 3.86 27.91
N ARG A 463 15.87 4.02 27.42
CA ARG A 463 17.08 3.72 28.20
C ARG A 463 17.36 4.85 29.19
N ARG A 464 17.59 4.50 30.46
CA ARG A 464 17.85 5.48 31.54
C ARG A 464 19.03 6.45 31.29
N ASN A 465 19.95 6.11 30.38
CA ASN A 465 21.13 6.91 30.10
C ASN A 465 20.91 8.01 29.03
N GLU A 466 19.72 8.05 28.40
CA GLU A 466 19.40 8.94 27.28
C GLU A 466 18.43 10.07 27.68
N ILE A 467 18.11 10.19 28.97
CA ILE A 467 17.08 11.11 29.47
C ILE A 467 17.61 12.27 30.29
N GLU A 468 17.05 13.45 30.02
CA GLU A 468 17.25 14.67 30.81
C GLU A 468 16.10 14.78 31.83
N LEU A 469 16.40 14.53 33.12
CA LEU A 469 15.39 14.54 34.19
C LEU A 469 14.59 15.86 34.30
N ASP A 470 15.23 16.99 33.97
CA ASP A 470 14.58 18.31 33.93
C ASP A 470 13.53 18.44 32.81
N GLN A 471 13.80 17.85 31.63
CA GLN A 471 12.85 17.83 30.51
C GLN A 471 11.62 16.99 30.84
N ILE A 472 11.81 15.83 31.48
CA ILE A 472 10.72 14.96 31.92
C ILE A 472 9.88 15.65 32.99
N ALA A 473 10.50 16.28 33.99
CA ALA A 473 9.77 16.99 35.04
C ALA A 473 8.91 18.14 34.46
N LYS A 474 9.44 18.89 33.48
CA LYS A 474 8.69 19.93 32.78
C LYS A 474 7.55 19.35 31.94
N LEU A 475 7.78 18.23 31.25
CA LEU A 475 6.77 17.53 30.47
C LEU A 475 5.64 17.00 31.36
N ASP A 476 5.96 16.42 32.51
CA ASP A 476 4.99 15.96 33.51
C ASP A 476 4.16 17.11 34.08
N ALA A 477 4.78 18.26 34.34
CA ALA A 477 4.07 19.46 34.77
C ALA A 477 3.09 19.96 33.69
N PHE A 478 3.54 19.99 32.42
CA PHE A 478 2.68 20.35 31.29
C PHE A 478 1.53 19.36 31.09
N ARG A 479 1.82 18.05 31.14
CA ARG A 479 0.82 16.97 31.07
C ARG A 479 -0.23 17.11 32.17
N THR A 480 0.20 17.38 33.40
CA THR A 480 -0.70 17.55 34.55
C THR A 480 -1.58 18.78 34.40
N ALA A 481 -1.02 19.89 33.90
CA ALA A 481 -1.79 21.11 33.63
C ALA A 481 -2.88 20.88 32.55
N MET A 482 -2.53 20.18 31.47
CA MET A 482 -3.48 19.90 30.37
C MET A 482 -4.56 18.88 30.77
N ARG A 483 -4.27 17.91 31.64
CA ARG A 483 -5.27 17.00 32.23
C ARG A 483 -6.34 17.72 33.06
N GLY A 484 -6.04 18.91 33.57
CA GLY A 484 -7.01 19.74 34.28
C GLY A 484 -7.99 20.48 33.37
N ASP A 485 -7.63 20.67 32.09
CA ASP A 485 -8.36 21.49 31.11
C ASP A 485 -8.99 20.64 29.98
N GLY A 486 -8.56 19.39 29.80
CA GLY A 486 -9.09 18.49 28.77
C GLY A 486 -8.60 17.04 28.84
N LEU A 487 -9.08 16.22 27.91
CA LEU A 487 -8.66 14.81 27.76
C LEU A 487 -7.32 14.75 27.02
N VAL A 488 -6.34 14.08 27.62
CA VAL A 488 -5.06 13.73 26.99
C VAL A 488 -4.99 12.24 26.73
N CYS A 489 -4.33 11.83 25.65
CA CYS A 489 -4.19 10.45 25.25
C CYS A 489 -2.76 9.95 25.53
N GLU A 490 -2.63 8.70 25.97
CA GLU A 490 -1.34 8.03 26.16
C GLU A 490 -1.26 6.75 25.34
N TYR A 491 -0.04 6.36 24.95
CA TYR A 491 0.22 5.14 24.18
C TYR A 491 1.54 4.48 24.60
N GLU A 492 1.60 3.15 24.60
CA GLU A 492 2.77 2.36 25.01
C GLU A 492 3.59 1.87 23.81
N GLU A 493 2.98 1.79 22.62
CA GLU A 493 3.62 1.41 21.37
C GLU A 493 3.28 2.37 20.23
N ARG A 494 4.19 2.53 19.25
CA ARG A 494 4.00 3.51 18.16
C ARG A 494 2.81 3.20 17.24
N HIS A 495 2.51 1.92 17.02
CA HIS A 495 1.37 1.52 16.19
C HIS A 495 0.01 1.88 16.85
N GLU A 496 -0.01 1.93 18.19
CA GLU A 496 -1.16 2.34 18.98
C GLU A 496 -1.46 3.83 18.78
N PHE A 497 -0.40 4.67 18.71
CA PHE A 497 -0.54 6.09 18.38
C PHE A 497 -1.24 6.31 17.02
N GLU A 498 -0.80 5.59 15.98
CA GLU A 498 -1.37 5.68 14.64
C GLU A 498 -2.88 5.32 14.65
N SER A 499 -3.21 4.19 15.28
CA SER A 499 -4.58 3.69 15.38
C SER A 499 -5.48 4.67 16.16
N LYS A 500 -5.01 5.18 17.31
CA LYS A 500 -5.75 6.13 18.15
C LYS A 500 -5.96 7.46 17.45
N LEU A 501 -4.94 8.01 16.79
CA LEU A 501 -5.07 9.26 16.05
C LEU A 501 -6.07 9.14 14.91
N SER A 502 -6.03 8.04 14.13
CA SER A 502 -7.00 7.78 13.07
C SER A 502 -8.43 7.78 13.60
N HIS A 503 -8.67 7.02 14.67
CA HIS A 503 -9.99 6.92 15.29
C HIS A 503 -10.48 8.26 15.86
N HIS A 504 -9.61 9.02 16.52
CA HIS A 504 -9.98 10.32 17.09
C HIS A 504 -10.34 11.35 16.00
N LEU A 505 -9.65 11.34 14.87
CA LEU A 505 -9.99 12.21 13.73
C LEU A 505 -11.36 11.86 13.15
N GLU A 506 -11.69 10.58 13.01
CA GLU A 506 -13.03 10.13 12.58
C GLU A 506 -14.14 10.62 13.50
N LEU A 507 -13.91 10.58 14.82
CA LEU A 507 -14.91 11.01 15.80
C LEU A 507 -15.07 12.53 15.85
N ARG A 508 -13.96 13.29 15.79
CA ARG A 508 -13.96 14.72 16.14
C ARG A 508 -14.18 15.64 14.94
N LEU A 509 -13.76 15.27 13.74
CA LEU A 509 -13.89 16.15 12.58
C LEU A 509 -15.36 16.45 12.19
N PRO A 510 -16.29 15.48 12.21
CA PRO A 510 -17.70 15.78 11.99
C PRO A 510 -18.33 16.68 13.06
N GLU A 511 -17.83 16.60 14.30
CA GLU A 511 -18.27 17.43 15.42
C GLU A 511 -17.75 18.87 15.30
N TRP A 512 -16.47 19.05 14.97
CA TRP A 512 -15.82 20.36 14.87
C TRP A 512 -16.22 21.13 13.60
N TYR A 513 -16.55 20.43 12.52
CA TYR A 513 -16.84 21.04 11.23
C TYR A 513 -18.10 20.43 10.57
N PRO A 514 -19.31 20.67 11.11
CA PRO A 514 -20.53 20.15 10.52
C PRO A 514 -20.83 20.78 9.15
N ASP A 515 -21.46 20.01 8.25
CA ASP A 515 -21.69 20.35 6.82
C ASP A 515 -22.43 21.67 6.53
N GLY A 516 -23.02 22.33 7.54
CA GLY A 516 -23.81 23.56 7.40
C GLY A 516 -23.06 24.90 7.52
N LEU A 517 -21.74 24.90 7.78
CA LEU A 517 -20.95 26.12 8.04
C LEU A 517 -20.18 26.68 6.82
N VAL A 518 -20.30 26.05 5.64
CA VAL A 518 -19.49 26.38 4.45
C VAL A 518 -20.03 27.59 3.66
N ASP A 519 -21.27 28.02 3.91
CA ASP A 519 -21.92 29.10 3.16
C ASP A 519 -21.58 30.53 3.64
N SER A 520 -20.79 30.70 4.70
CA SER A 520 -20.60 31.99 5.36
C SER A 520 -19.16 32.44 5.60
N MET A 521 -18.26 32.38 4.60
CA MET A 521 -17.03 33.21 4.63
C MET A 521 -16.65 33.70 3.22
N GLY A 522 -16.45 35.01 3.12
CA GLY A 522 -16.54 35.81 1.91
C GLY A 522 -15.33 35.81 0.97
N ALA A 523 -15.61 36.38 -0.20
CA ALA A 523 -14.75 36.53 -1.37
C ALA A 523 -13.42 37.27 -1.12
N GLY A 524 -12.31 36.65 -1.53
CA GLY A 524 -10.99 37.26 -1.64
C GLY A 524 -10.14 36.56 -2.71
N SER A 525 -9.79 37.30 -3.76
CA SER A 525 -8.84 37.02 -4.86
C SER A 525 -8.81 35.60 -5.47
N VAL A 526 -9.48 35.46 -6.61
CA VAL A 526 -9.44 34.26 -7.47
C VAL A 526 -8.25 34.34 -8.42
N LEU A 527 -7.29 33.43 -8.26
CA LEU A 527 -6.46 32.89 -9.33
C LEU A 527 -6.74 31.38 -9.43
N PRO A 528 -6.77 30.77 -10.63
CA PRO A 528 -7.11 29.35 -10.78
C PRO A 528 -5.96 28.50 -10.23
N VAL A 529 -6.07 28.10 -8.96
CA VAL A 529 -5.21 27.06 -8.38
C VAL A 529 -5.77 25.72 -8.83
N ILE A 530 -5.08 25.03 -9.74
CA ILE A 530 -5.42 23.66 -10.13
C ILE A 530 -5.09 22.74 -8.94
N LYS A 531 -6.10 22.44 -8.12
CA LYS A 531 -5.95 21.66 -6.87
C LYS A 531 -5.59 20.17 -7.09
N SER A 532 -5.77 19.61 -8.29
CA SER A 532 -5.49 18.20 -8.59
C SER A 532 -4.08 17.92 -9.11
N TYR A 533 -3.53 18.83 -9.91
CA TYR A 533 -2.12 18.73 -10.32
C TYR A 533 -1.21 18.79 -9.10
N GLU A 534 -1.57 19.57 -8.08
CA GLU A 534 -0.81 19.66 -6.84
C GLU A 534 -0.72 18.34 -6.07
N CYS A 535 -1.81 17.56 -6.02
CA CYS A 535 -1.77 16.21 -5.44
C CYS A 535 -0.84 15.28 -6.23
N TYR A 536 -0.89 15.34 -7.56
CA TYR A 536 0.02 14.58 -8.42
C TYR A 536 1.47 15.05 -8.25
N ARG A 537 1.69 16.35 -8.11
CA ARG A 537 2.99 16.99 -7.87
C ARG A 537 3.63 16.47 -6.60
N GLU A 538 2.89 16.47 -5.48
CA GLU A 538 3.37 15.97 -4.20
C GLU A 538 3.59 14.46 -4.21
N ALA A 539 2.75 13.70 -4.93
CA ALA A 539 2.96 12.26 -5.10
C ALA A 539 4.27 11.97 -5.86
N LEU A 540 4.54 12.69 -6.95
CA LEU A 540 5.82 12.58 -7.67
C LEU A 540 7.00 13.03 -6.81
N ARG A 541 6.85 14.13 -6.08
CA ARG A 541 7.89 14.65 -5.18
C ARG A 541 8.25 13.62 -4.11
N SER A 542 7.23 13.04 -3.46
CA SER A 542 7.43 11.98 -2.48
C SER A 542 8.08 10.75 -3.09
N LYS A 543 7.76 10.42 -4.35
CA LYS A 543 8.29 9.24 -5.04
C LYS A 543 9.79 9.37 -5.37
N PHE A 544 10.26 10.57 -5.75
CA PHE A 544 11.62 10.76 -6.27
C PHE A 544 12.57 11.46 -5.31
N ARG A 545 12.10 11.84 -4.12
CA ARG A 545 12.93 12.48 -3.09
C ARG A 545 14.12 11.62 -2.67
N MET A 546 13.93 10.31 -2.57
CA MET A 546 14.95 9.39 -2.05
C MET A 546 15.40 8.41 -3.13
N VAL A 547 16.72 8.20 -3.22
CA VAL A 547 17.32 7.11 -3.98
C VAL A 547 17.46 5.92 -3.04
N ALA A 548 16.79 4.81 -3.35
CA ALA A 548 16.95 3.57 -2.62
C ALA A 548 18.19 2.83 -3.13
N ALA A 549 19.21 2.70 -2.27
CA ALA A 549 20.40 1.91 -2.54
C ALA A 549 20.09 0.41 -2.48
N ARG A 550 19.64 -0.19 -3.60
CA ARG A 550 19.53 -1.65 -3.70
C ARG A 550 20.88 -2.25 -4.03
N GLY A 551 21.48 -2.97 -3.08
CA GLY A 551 22.68 -3.78 -3.40
C GLY A 551 23.62 -4.18 -2.29
N LEU A 552 23.34 -3.93 -1.01
CA LEU A 552 24.19 -4.43 0.09
C LEU A 552 23.36 -5.21 1.10
N ASP A 553 23.52 -6.53 1.06
CA ASP A 553 22.92 -7.44 2.03
C ASP A 553 23.30 -7.02 3.46
N ASN A 554 22.29 -6.90 4.33
CA ASN A 554 22.35 -6.56 5.77
C ASN A 554 22.32 -5.09 6.19
N TYR A 555 22.12 -4.13 5.29
CA TYR A 555 21.86 -2.73 5.68
C TYR A 555 20.41 -2.33 5.37
N GLN A 556 19.79 -1.55 6.27
CA GLN A 556 18.51 -0.89 5.99
C GLN A 556 18.65 -0.08 4.69
N ASP A 557 17.60 -0.05 3.86
CA ASP A 557 17.55 0.83 2.70
C ASP A 557 17.95 2.24 3.16
N ILE A 558 19.14 2.67 2.74
CA ILE A 558 19.62 4.02 3.06
C ILE A 558 18.89 4.93 2.10
N GLU A 559 17.92 5.66 2.62
CA GLU A 559 17.22 6.69 1.88
C GLU A 559 18.15 7.90 1.76
N ILE A 560 18.76 8.07 0.58
CA ILE A 560 19.64 9.20 0.32
C ILE A 560 18.90 10.21 -0.56
N PRO A 561 18.86 11.52 -0.21
CA PRO A 561 18.26 12.52 -1.08
C PRO A 561 18.93 12.51 -2.46
N LEU A 562 18.12 12.45 -3.52
CA LEU A 562 18.64 12.39 -4.89
C LEU A 562 19.57 13.56 -5.22
N GLU A 563 19.26 14.75 -4.72
CA GLU A 563 20.05 15.97 -4.89
C GLU A 563 21.47 15.88 -4.30
N ASP A 564 21.62 15.13 -3.21
CA ASP A 564 22.90 15.01 -2.51
C ASP A 564 23.88 14.10 -3.25
N VAL A 565 23.36 13.18 -4.08
CA VAL A 565 24.11 12.12 -4.74
C VAL A 565 24.25 12.35 -6.24
N PHE A 566 23.29 13.03 -6.86
CA PHE A 566 23.30 13.25 -8.30
C PHE A 566 24.54 14.01 -8.76
N ILE A 567 25.12 13.57 -9.88
CA ILE A 567 26.24 14.21 -10.56
C ILE A 567 25.85 14.56 -11.99
N ASP A 568 26.39 15.65 -12.52
CA ASP A 568 26.14 16.03 -13.91
C ASP A 568 26.70 14.96 -14.85
N LEU A 569 25.85 14.48 -15.77
CA LEU A 569 26.20 13.46 -16.74
C LEU A 569 26.66 14.09 -18.05
N HIS A 570 27.59 13.42 -18.73
CA HIS A 570 27.99 13.82 -20.08
C HIS A 570 27.07 13.17 -21.10
N ILE A 571 26.62 13.98 -22.05
CA ILE A 571 25.77 13.51 -23.13
C ILE A 571 26.43 13.86 -24.46
N SER A 572 26.53 12.86 -25.31
CA SER A 572 27.03 12.99 -26.68
C SER A 572 25.84 13.00 -27.64
N GLU A 573 25.69 14.12 -28.36
CA GLU A 573 24.67 14.24 -29.40
C GLU A 573 25.16 13.59 -30.70
N GLN A 574 24.35 12.71 -31.29
CA GLN A 574 24.66 12.08 -32.57
C GLN A 574 23.93 12.80 -33.72
N TYR A 575 24.70 13.31 -34.68
CA TYR A 575 24.18 13.91 -35.91
C TYR A 575 24.15 12.90 -37.06
N GLY A 576 22.96 12.64 -37.62
CA GLY A 576 22.78 11.91 -38.90
C GLY A 576 22.17 10.50 -38.79
N LYS A 577 21.58 10.02 -39.90
CA LYS A 577 21.09 8.65 -40.04
C LYS A 577 22.27 7.69 -40.01
N VAL A 578 22.37 6.87 -38.97
CA VAL A 578 23.28 5.72 -38.96
C VAL A 578 22.52 4.54 -39.53
N ASP A 579 22.68 4.31 -40.84
CA ASP A 579 22.34 3.01 -41.42
C ASP A 579 23.32 1.97 -40.85
N ALA A 580 22.81 0.82 -40.41
CA ALA A 580 23.57 -0.24 -39.71
C ALA A 580 24.63 -0.96 -40.59
N HIS A 581 25.01 -0.37 -41.73
CA HIS A 581 26.01 -0.89 -42.64
C HIS A 581 26.80 0.25 -43.30
N ASP A 582 27.55 1.05 -42.53
CA ASP A 582 28.68 1.77 -43.14
C ASP A 582 29.85 1.97 -42.18
N ASN A 583 31.00 1.43 -42.57
CA ASN A 583 32.27 1.58 -41.89
C ASN A 583 32.99 2.80 -42.49
N GLY A 584 32.97 3.95 -41.80
CA GLY A 584 34.05 4.93 -42.03
C GLY A 584 33.71 6.43 -42.09
N HIS A 585 32.64 6.92 -41.45
CA HIS A 585 32.49 8.36 -41.23
C HIS A 585 32.42 8.68 -39.74
N THR A 586 33.49 9.30 -39.22
CA THR A 586 33.57 9.87 -37.88
C THR A 586 32.55 11.00 -37.77
N ALA A 587 31.39 10.70 -37.18
CA ALA A 587 30.45 11.72 -36.73
C ALA A 587 31.17 12.63 -35.72
N GLU A 588 31.13 13.95 -35.93
CA GLU A 588 31.62 14.92 -34.95
C GLU A 588 30.76 14.83 -33.69
N THR A 589 31.27 14.22 -32.63
CA THR A 589 30.62 14.15 -31.32
C THR A 589 30.92 15.42 -30.53
N LYS A 590 29.91 16.27 -30.36
CA LYS A 590 29.97 17.43 -29.47
C LYS A 590 29.57 16.98 -28.06
N LYS A 591 30.56 16.78 -27.19
CA LYS A 591 30.31 16.59 -25.75
C LYS A 591 29.82 17.88 -25.13
N MET A 592 28.69 17.83 -24.45
CA MET A 592 28.12 18.96 -23.72
C MET A 592 27.47 18.48 -22.42
N SER A 593 27.21 19.41 -21.50
CA SER A 593 26.47 19.06 -20.29
C SER A 593 25.02 18.73 -20.65
N GLN A 594 24.41 17.88 -19.82
CA GLN A 594 23.02 17.47 -19.97
C GLN A 594 22.03 18.66 -20.05
N ASP A 595 22.27 19.73 -19.31
CA ASP A 595 21.43 20.93 -19.29
C ASP A 595 21.63 21.76 -20.57
N ALA A 596 22.87 21.92 -21.03
CA ALA A 596 23.18 22.65 -22.26
C ALA A 596 22.55 21.96 -23.48
N LEU A 597 22.54 20.62 -23.49
CA LEU A 597 21.88 19.84 -24.53
C LEU A 597 20.38 20.09 -24.56
N LEU A 598 19.70 20.04 -23.41
CA LEU A 598 18.27 20.32 -23.35
C LEU A 598 17.94 21.75 -23.77
N GLN A 599 18.78 22.71 -23.38
CA GLN A 599 18.62 24.09 -23.84
C GLN A 599 18.77 24.21 -25.36
N GLU A 600 19.76 23.53 -25.96
CA GLU A 600 19.96 23.49 -27.40
C GLU A 600 18.79 22.82 -28.14
N ILE A 601 18.25 21.72 -27.59
CA ILE A 601 17.16 20.96 -28.20
C ILE A 601 15.82 21.71 -28.12
N PHE A 602 15.50 22.32 -26.97
CA PHE A 602 14.21 22.96 -26.74
C PHE A 602 14.16 24.42 -27.19
N HIS A 603 15.29 25.13 -27.20
CA HIS A 603 15.37 26.56 -27.53
C HIS A 603 16.28 26.89 -28.73
N GLY A 604 16.93 25.90 -29.35
CA GLY A 604 17.78 26.10 -30.51
C GLY A 604 17.04 26.32 -31.83
N ASN A 605 17.79 26.67 -32.88
CA ASN A 605 17.26 26.98 -34.22
C ASN A 605 16.54 25.81 -34.93
N ALA A 606 16.76 24.56 -34.48
CA ALA A 606 16.14 23.34 -34.99
C ALA A 606 15.33 22.62 -33.89
N ARG A 607 14.48 23.39 -33.19
CA ARG A 607 13.73 22.93 -32.02
C ARG A 607 12.86 21.71 -32.32
N THR A 608 12.90 20.74 -31.42
CA THR A 608 11.93 19.64 -31.31
C THR A 608 11.44 19.59 -29.88
N ASN A 609 10.23 19.09 -29.69
CA ASN A 609 9.69 18.80 -28.37
C ASN A 609 9.87 17.33 -27.96
N VAL A 610 10.66 16.53 -28.68
CA VAL A 610 10.92 15.13 -28.33
C VAL A 610 12.42 14.83 -28.34
N LEU A 611 12.92 14.38 -27.18
CA LEU A 611 14.28 13.86 -27.00
C LEU A 611 14.24 12.36 -26.72
N LEU A 612 14.96 11.60 -27.53
CA LEU A 612 15.26 10.19 -27.28
C LEU A 612 16.65 10.05 -26.66
N LEU A 613 16.68 9.65 -25.39
CA LEU A 613 17.89 9.44 -24.63
C LEU A 613 18.26 7.96 -24.58
N ILE A 614 19.39 7.62 -25.17
CA ILE A 614 19.91 6.26 -25.30
C ILE A 614 21.06 6.07 -24.31
N GLY A 615 21.12 4.92 -23.64
CA GLY A 615 22.27 4.61 -22.80
C GLY A 615 22.27 3.16 -22.33
N ASP A 616 23.43 2.67 -21.95
CA ASP A 616 23.63 1.27 -21.51
C ASP A 616 23.11 1.02 -20.08
N PRO A 617 22.98 -0.25 -19.66
CA PRO A 617 22.54 -0.57 -18.30
C PRO A 617 23.47 0.08 -17.26
N GLY A 618 22.90 0.75 -16.25
CA GLY A 618 23.69 1.45 -15.24
C GLY A 618 24.17 2.86 -15.64
N SER A 619 23.89 3.33 -16.85
CA SER A 619 24.29 4.68 -17.32
C SER A 619 23.56 5.86 -16.64
N GLY A 620 22.64 5.59 -15.71
CA GLY A 620 21.91 6.64 -14.97
C GLY A 620 20.66 7.22 -15.64
N LYS A 621 20.13 6.61 -16.72
CA LYS A 621 18.91 7.08 -17.44
C LYS A 621 17.74 7.44 -16.52
N THR A 622 17.27 6.47 -15.72
CA THR A 622 16.14 6.66 -14.79
C THR A 622 16.46 7.75 -13.76
N THR A 623 17.68 7.74 -13.21
CA THR A 623 18.15 8.72 -12.24
C THR A 623 18.18 10.14 -12.82
N LEU A 624 18.54 10.29 -14.10
CA LEU A 624 18.51 11.58 -14.80
C LEU A 624 17.08 12.11 -15.00
N LEU A 625 16.14 11.25 -15.40
CA LEU A 625 14.74 11.63 -15.51
C LEU A 625 14.16 12.04 -14.15
N GLN A 626 14.48 11.30 -13.08
CA GLN A 626 14.09 11.65 -11.72
C GLN A 626 14.71 12.99 -11.28
N HIS A 627 15.98 13.25 -11.65
CA HIS A 627 16.64 14.53 -11.38
C HIS A 627 15.92 15.68 -12.08
N TYR A 628 15.59 15.56 -13.37
CA TYR A 628 14.83 16.58 -14.08
C TYR A 628 13.43 16.79 -13.51
N ALA A 629 12.75 15.71 -13.10
CA ALA A 629 11.47 15.83 -12.40
C ALA A 629 11.64 16.67 -11.14
N MET A 630 12.52 16.27 -10.22
CA MET A 630 12.76 16.97 -8.96
C MET A 630 13.20 18.42 -9.17
N LEU A 631 14.10 18.68 -10.12
CA LEU A 631 14.55 20.03 -10.45
C LEU A 631 13.38 20.95 -10.83
N CYS A 632 12.44 20.48 -11.67
CA CYS A 632 11.26 21.25 -12.01
C CYS A 632 10.28 21.37 -10.84
N LEU A 633 10.08 20.31 -10.06
CA LEU A 633 9.17 20.28 -8.91
C LEU A 633 9.60 21.23 -7.78
N GLU A 634 10.90 21.50 -7.66
CA GLU A 634 11.49 22.35 -6.61
C GLU A 634 11.81 23.77 -7.09
N GLY A 635 11.28 24.14 -8.26
CA GLY A 635 11.37 25.51 -8.79
C GLY A 635 12.61 25.79 -9.62
N GLY A 636 13.55 24.85 -9.76
CA GLY A 636 14.76 24.97 -10.58
C GLY A 636 14.57 24.83 -12.09
N HIS A 637 13.33 24.91 -12.57
CA HIS A 637 12.96 24.71 -13.98
C HIS A 637 13.64 25.66 -14.98
N GLU A 638 14.06 26.85 -14.53
CA GLU A 638 14.78 27.85 -15.36
C GLU A 638 16.08 27.29 -15.97
N ARG A 639 16.69 26.27 -15.35
CA ARG A 639 17.86 25.57 -15.91
C ARG A 639 17.55 24.83 -17.21
N LEU A 640 16.33 24.33 -17.37
CA LEU A 640 15.90 23.58 -18.56
C LEU A 640 15.06 24.47 -19.49
N PHE A 641 14.27 25.38 -18.91
CA PHE A 641 13.36 26.26 -19.62
C PHE A 641 13.52 27.72 -19.13
N PRO A 642 14.56 28.44 -19.57
CA PRO A 642 14.84 29.81 -19.09
C PRO A 642 13.73 30.80 -19.38
N GLU A 643 12.98 30.58 -20.47
CA GLU A 643 11.88 31.45 -20.91
C GLU A 643 10.51 31.02 -20.37
N ALA A 644 10.43 29.90 -19.62
CA ALA A 644 9.16 29.41 -19.12
C ALA A 644 8.78 30.08 -17.80
N THR A 645 7.50 30.45 -17.67
CA THR A 645 6.97 31.00 -16.42
C THR A 645 6.64 29.92 -15.40
N SER A 646 6.35 28.70 -15.86
CA SER A 646 6.08 27.53 -15.04
C SER A 646 6.29 26.25 -15.87
N VAL A 647 6.62 25.15 -15.19
CA VAL A 647 6.75 23.82 -15.81
C VAL A 647 5.98 22.79 -14.99
N ARG A 648 5.02 22.13 -15.62
CA ARG A 648 4.36 20.95 -15.05
C ARG A 648 5.12 19.68 -15.45
N VAL A 649 5.26 18.73 -14.56
CA VAL A 649 5.99 17.48 -14.77
C VAL A 649 5.00 16.33 -14.81
N VAL A 650 5.17 15.43 -15.77
CA VAL A 650 4.50 14.13 -15.86
C VAL A 650 5.57 13.06 -15.96
N PHE A 651 5.46 12.00 -15.17
CA PHE A 651 6.38 10.87 -15.21
C PHE A 651 5.63 9.55 -15.40
N ILE A 652 6.04 8.74 -16.38
CA ILE A 652 5.46 7.43 -16.69
C ILE A 652 6.57 6.42 -16.97
N GLU A 653 6.50 5.26 -16.30
CA GLU A 653 7.31 4.09 -16.67
C GLU A 653 6.61 3.39 -17.84
N LEU A 654 7.27 3.29 -19.00
CA LEU A 654 6.66 2.80 -20.24
C LEU A 654 6.18 1.35 -20.15
N ARG A 655 6.83 0.51 -19.32
CA ARG A 655 6.38 -0.86 -19.00
C ARG A 655 5.00 -0.93 -18.32
N LYS A 656 4.53 0.17 -17.72
CA LYS A 656 3.24 0.24 -16.99
C LYS A 656 2.11 0.80 -17.85
N LEU A 657 2.36 1.18 -19.10
CA LEU A 657 1.33 1.77 -19.95
C LEU A 657 0.13 0.84 -20.12
N ASN A 658 -1.07 1.43 -20.06
CA ASN A 658 -2.32 0.74 -20.36
C ASN A 658 -2.61 0.81 -21.87
N PHE A 659 -3.11 -0.28 -22.43
CA PHE A 659 -3.44 -0.40 -23.84
C PHE A 659 -4.95 -0.64 -23.99
N ASP A 660 -5.54 -0.13 -25.07
CA ASP A 660 -6.91 -0.40 -25.44
C ASP A 660 -7.09 -1.77 -26.09
N ALA A 661 -8.34 -2.09 -26.48
CA ALA A 661 -8.69 -3.36 -27.13
C ALA A 661 -7.99 -3.60 -28.49
N HIS A 662 -7.33 -2.59 -29.06
CA HIS A 662 -6.58 -2.66 -30.31
C HIS A 662 -5.06 -2.63 -30.09
N ASN A 663 -4.58 -2.85 -28.86
CA ASN A 663 -3.16 -2.76 -28.48
C ASN A 663 -2.55 -1.37 -28.74
N LYS A 664 -3.36 -0.31 -28.72
CA LYS A 664 -2.86 1.07 -28.76
C LYS A 664 -2.80 1.65 -27.34
N PRO A 665 -1.72 2.34 -26.95
CA PRO A 665 -1.69 3.04 -25.67
C PRO A 665 -2.88 4.00 -25.54
N VAL A 666 -3.56 4.00 -24.39
CA VAL A 666 -4.59 5.01 -24.12
C VAL A 666 -3.95 6.41 -24.04
N ARG A 667 -4.75 7.47 -24.22
CA ARG A 667 -4.28 8.86 -24.22
C ARG A 667 -3.54 9.24 -22.94
N LEU A 668 -2.63 10.21 -23.04
CA LEU A 668 -1.77 10.64 -21.93
C LEU A 668 -2.55 10.96 -20.64
N ALA A 669 -3.67 11.70 -20.72
CA ALA A 669 -4.50 11.99 -19.54
C ALA A 669 -5.07 10.71 -18.90
N ALA A 670 -5.55 9.77 -19.71
CA ALA A 670 -6.07 8.50 -19.22
C ALA A 670 -4.95 7.65 -18.61
N GLN A 671 -3.73 7.66 -19.17
CA GLN A 671 -2.57 7.00 -18.56
C GLN A 671 -2.29 7.55 -17.16
N ILE A 672 -2.28 8.88 -17.01
CA ILE A 672 -2.03 9.54 -15.72
C ILE A 672 -3.09 9.13 -14.69
N VAL A 673 -4.37 9.14 -15.06
CA VAL A 673 -5.47 8.72 -14.17
C VAL A 673 -5.32 7.27 -13.75
N GLU A 674 -5.13 6.35 -14.70
CA GLU A 674 -5.06 4.92 -14.43
C GLU A 674 -3.82 4.53 -13.61
N LEU A 675 -2.68 5.18 -13.86
CA LEU A 675 -1.44 4.94 -13.12
C LEU A 675 -1.44 5.57 -11.72
N ASN A 676 -2.38 6.49 -11.46
CA ASN A 676 -2.48 7.22 -10.20
C ASN A 676 -3.89 7.17 -9.61
N ARG A 677 -4.60 6.03 -9.76
CA ARG A 677 -5.96 5.83 -9.22
C ARG A 677 -6.15 6.26 -7.75
N PRO A 678 -5.18 6.06 -6.82
CA PRO A 678 -5.33 6.53 -5.44
C PRO A 678 -5.55 8.05 -5.31
N LEU A 679 -5.09 8.84 -6.30
CA LEU A 679 -5.28 10.30 -6.32
C LEU A 679 -6.68 10.71 -6.80
N SER A 680 -7.52 9.76 -7.26
CA SER A 680 -8.90 10.01 -7.73
C SER A 680 -9.00 11.11 -8.80
N LEU A 681 -8.01 11.21 -9.69
CA LEU A 681 -7.98 12.20 -10.78
C LEU A 681 -9.05 11.88 -11.84
N ALA A 682 -9.66 12.91 -12.42
CA ALA A 682 -10.54 12.77 -13.58
C ALA A 682 -9.80 13.02 -14.90
N VAL A 683 -10.15 12.29 -15.96
CA VAL A 683 -9.48 12.45 -17.27
C VAL A 683 -9.64 13.86 -17.82
N ASP A 684 -10.85 14.43 -17.76
CA ASP A 684 -11.13 15.79 -18.24
C ASP A 684 -10.36 16.85 -17.45
N GLU A 685 -10.09 16.60 -16.18
CA GLU A 685 -9.29 17.47 -15.33
C GLU A 685 -7.82 17.40 -15.70
N VAL A 686 -7.27 16.21 -15.93
CA VAL A 686 -5.88 16.07 -16.38
C VAL A 686 -5.68 16.68 -17.76
N GLU A 687 -6.70 16.64 -18.63
CA GLU A 687 -6.65 17.33 -19.94
C GLU A 687 -6.52 18.85 -19.82
N THR A 688 -6.97 19.49 -18.73
CA THR A 688 -6.76 20.94 -18.53
C THR A 688 -5.30 21.27 -18.23
N TRP A 689 -4.49 20.29 -17.83
CA TRP A 689 -3.10 20.52 -17.41
C TRP A 689 -2.21 21.10 -18.51
N TRP A 690 -2.59 20.94 -19.78
CA TRP A 690 -1.87 21.48 -20.94
C TRP A 690 -2.75 22.30 -21.88
N ARG A 691 -4.07 22.13 -21.86
CA ARG A 691 -5.00 22.86 -22.75
C ARG A 691 -5.19 24.31 -22.37
N GLU A 692 -5.19 24.59 -21.07
CA GLU A 692 -5.46 25.93 -20.52
C GLU A 692 -4.17 26.71 -20.25
N MET A 693 -3.03 26.16 -20.68
CA MET A 693 -1.71 26.77 -20.49
C MET A 693 -1.46 27.93 -21.45
N GLY A 694 -0.81 28.97 -20.94
CA GLY A 694 -0.32 30.09 -21.74
C GLY A 694 0.90 29.75 -22.61
N GLU A 695 1.28 30.68 -23.49
CA GLU A 695 2.42 30.51 -24.42
C GLU A 695 3.78 30.37 -23.75
N THR A 696 3.90 30.68 -22.46
CA THR A 696 5.14 30.60 -21.65
C THR A 696 5.12 29.46 -20.64
N GLU A 697 4.01 28.75 -20.48
CA GLU A 697 3.92 27.58 -19.60
C GLU A 697 4.28 26.32 -20.38
N ARG A 698 4.95 25.36 -19.72
CA ARG A 698 5.41 24.11 -20.34
C ARG A 698 4.95 22.89 -19.57
N VAL A 699 4.90 21.75 -20.26
CA VAL A 699 4.78 20.43 -19.65
C VAL A 699 6.00 19.59 -20.02
N LEU A 700 6.71 19.08 -19.03
CA LEU A 700 7.79 18.12 -19.19
C LEU A 700 7.24 16.71 -18.96
N VAL A 701 7.19 15.90 -20.01
CA VAL A 701 6.71 14.51 -19.99
C VAL A 701 7.90 13.56 -20.05
N LEU A 702 8.14 12.86 -18.95
CA LEU A 702 9.27 11.95 -18.76
C LEU A 702 8.78 10.50 -18.91
N LEU A 703 9.27 9.82 -19.93
CA LEU A 703 8.88 8.47 -20.31
C LEU A 703 10.06 7.51 -20.14
N ASP A 704 10.03 6.69 -19.10
CA ASP A 704 11.17 5.86 -18.71
C ASP A 704 11.05 4.41 -19.21
N GLY A 705 12.08 3.91 -19.87
CA GLY A 705 12.32 2.49 -20.13
C GLY A 705 11.54 1.90 -21.32
N LEU A 706 11.72 2.43 -22.53
CA LEU A 706 11.12 1.84 -23.74
C LEU A 706 11.65 0.41 -23.99
N ASP A 707 12.91 0.15 -23.61
CA ASP A 707 13.53 -1.18 -23.69
C ASP A 707 12.93 -2.19 -22.70
N GLU A 708 12.29 -1.73 -21.62
CA GLU A 708 11.64 -2.59 -20.64
C GLU A 708 10.29 -3.16 -21.12
N VAL A 709 9.77 -2.66 -22.24
CA VAL A 709 8.59 -3.20 -22.91
C VAL A 709 9.02 -4.38 -23.76
N THR A 710 8.66 -5.59 -23.34
CA THR A 710 9.15 -6.85 -23.93
C THR A 710 8.56 -7.15 -25.30
N GLU A 711 7.32 -6.71 -25.57
CA GLU A 711 6.61 -6.96 -26.83
C GLU A 711 6.98 -5.94 -27.91
N LEU A 712 7.49 -6.41 -29.05
CA LEU A 712 7.92 -5.56 -30.17
C LEU A 712 6.79 -4.68 -30.72
N GLU A 713 5.60 -5.23 -30.93
CA GLU A 713 4.45 -4.47 -31.48
C GLU A 713 3.98 -3.38 -30.51
N LYS A 714 4.08 -3.60 -29.20
CA LYS A 714 3.80 -2.56 -28.20
C LYS A 714 4.85 -1.45 -28.23
N ARG A 715 6.14 -1.77 -28.42
CA ARG A 715 7.18 -0.75 -28.60
C ARG A 715 6.92 0.14 -29.81
N LYS A 716 6.51 -0.44 -30.95
CA LYS A 716 6.09 0.31 -32.14
C LYS A 716 4.89 1.22 -31.84
N ALA A 717 3.86 0.66 -31.20
CA ALA A 717 2.66 1.40 -30.84
C ALA A 717 2.96 2.57 -29.87
N ILE A 718 3.92 2.40 -28.96
CA ILE A 718 4.39 3.46 -28.06
C ILE A 718 5.10 4.56 -28.83
N CYS A 719 5.99 4.24 -29.77
CA CYS A 719 6.64 5.26 -30.62
C CYS A 719 5.61 6.07 -31.40
N GLN A 720 4.63 5.40 -32.02
CA GLN A 720 3.54 6.07 -32.71
C GLN A 720 2.69 6.92 -31.75
N TRP A 721 2.40 6.44 -30.55
CA TRP A 721 1.65 7.18 -29.53
C TRP A 721 2.39 8.44 -29.07
N ILE A 722 3.72 8.36 -28.88
CA ILE A 722 4.55 9.52 -28.53
C ILE A 722 4.53 10.55 -29.66
N ASP A 723 4.63 10.12 -30.92
CA ASP A 723 4.47 11.01 -32.08
C ASP A 723 3.11 11.72 -32.05
N GLU A 724 2.01 10.98 -31.84
CA GLU A 724 0.66 11.55 -31.79
C GLU A 724 0.47 12.55 -30.65
N GLU A 725 0.91 12.22 -29.43
CA GLU A 725 0.80 13.09 -28.24
C GLU A 725 1.75 14.31 -28.30
N GLY A 726 2.92 14.14 -28.92
CA GLY A 726 3.91 15.19 -29.15
C GLY A 726 3.45 16.24 -30.17
N HIS A 727 2.73 15.81 -31.20
CA HIS A 727 2.19 16.71 -32.22
C HIS A 727 0.99 17.52 -31.74
N ALA A 728 0.15 16.90 -30.91
CA ALA A 728 -1.11 17.50 -30.48
C ALA A 728 -0.94 18.79 -29.67
N TYR A 729 0.17 18.92 -28.93
CA TYR A 729 0.39 20.03 -27.99
C TYR A 729 1.86 20.49 -27.98
N PRO A 730 2.20 21.59 -28.68
CA PRO A 730 3.58 22.10 -28.78
C PRO A 730 4.23 22.54 -27.47
N ASN A 731 3.43 22.77 -26.42
CA ASN A 731 3.91 23.11 -25.06
C ASN A 731 4.34 21.88 -24.24
N ARG A 732 4.19 20.66 -24.78
CA ARG A 732 4.64 19.42 -24.14
C ARG A 732 5.99 18.98 -24.69
N PHE A 733 6.97 18.87 -23.81
CA PHE A 733 8.32 18.39 -24.09
C PHE A 733 8.49 16.98 -23.55
N PHE A 734 8.81 16.04 -24.43
CA PHE A 734 8.99 14.63 -24.12
C PHE A 734 10.46 14.28 -24.01
N ILE A 735 10.83 13.56 -22.95
CA ILE A 735 12.12 12.88 -22.82
C ILE A 735 11.84 11.40 -22.65
N VAL A 736 12.34 10.59 -23.58
CA VAL A 736 12.11 9.14 -23.65
C VAL A 736 13.43 8.42 -23.45
N THR A 737 13.51 7.49 -22.50
CA THR A 737 14.72 6.69 -22.28
C THR A 737 14.62 5.31 -22.90
N THR A 738 15.76 4.82 -23.40
CA THR A 738 15.87 3.45 -23.91
C THR A 738 17.32 2.96 -23.89
N ARG A 739 17.52 1.64 -23.93
CA ARG A 739 18.81 1.06 -24.34
C ARG A 739 18.91 1.02 -25.86
N ILE A 740 20.13 0.92 -26.38
CA ILE A 740 20.36 0.80 -27.82
C ILE A 740 19.61 -0.39 -28.42
N THR A 741 19.44 -1.47 -27.67
CA THR A 741 18.69 -2.68 -28.07
C THR A 741 17.17 -2.50 -28.03
N GLY A 742 16.66 -1.51 -27.32
CA GLY A 742 15.22 -1.25 -27.18
C GLY A 742 14.64 -0.38 -28.28
N TYR A 743 15.50 0.29 -29.06
CA TYR A 743 15.12 1.18 -30.15
C TYR A 743 15.91 0.79 -31.41
N VAL A 744 15.31 -0.12 -32.18
CA VAL A 744 15.91 -0.69 -33.38
C VAL A 744 15.05 -0.30 -34.59
N THR A 745 15.56 0.63 -35.40
CA THR A 745 14.83 1.19 -36.55
C THR A 745 14.53 0.12 -37.61
N SER A 746 15.41 -0.86 -37.81
CA SER A 746 15.16 -2.00 -38.71
C SER A 746 13.97 -2.85 -38.30
N ASP A 747 13.64 -2.88 -37.01
CA ASP A 747 12.52 -3.61 -36.47
C ASP A 747 11.22 -2.77 -36.48
N GLY A 748 11.28 -1.55 -37.00
CA GLY A 748 10.16 -0.59 -37.05
C GLY A 748 9.91 0.14 -35.74
N VAL A 749 10.79 0.04 -34.75
CA VAL A 749 10.73 0.83 -33.51
C VAL A 749 11.44 2.16 -33.75
N GLU A 750 10.70 3.10 -34.33
CA GLU A 750 11.21 4.43 -34.66
C GLU A 750 10.16 5.51 -34.40
N LEU A 751 10.63 6.67 -33.94
CA LEU A 751 9.84 7.90 -33.83
C LEU A 751 9.83 8.57 -35.20
N ASN A 752 8.65 8.79 -35.77
CA ASN A 752 8.50 9.28 -37.13
C ASN A 752 8.63 10.80 -37.23
N GLN A 753 8.43 11.51 -36.12
CA GLN A 753 8.55 12.97 -36.09
C GLN A 753 10.00 13.42 -35.89
N SER A 754 10.22 14.71 -36.15
CA SER A 754 11.49 15.37 -35.87
C SER A 754 11.78 15.24 -34.37
N HIS A 755 12.76 14.42 -34.01
CA HIS A 755 13.24 14.20 -32.65
C HIS A 755 14.75 14.31 -32.63
N ARG A 756 15.33 14.60 -31.46
CA ARG A 756 16.78 14.61 -31.25
C ARG A 756 17.18 13.35 -30.51
N ARG A 757 18.30 12.74 -30.92
CA ARG A 757 18.86 11.55 -30.30
C ARG A 757 20.13 11.93 -29.56
N ALA A 758 20.21 11.48 -28.31
CA ALA A 758 21.38 11.75 -27.48
C ALA A 758 21.79 10.48 -26.74
N VAL A 759 23.09 10.27 -26.57
CA VAL A 759 23.65 9.10 -25.91
C VAL A 759 24.27 9.53 -24.59
N LEU A 760 23.87 8.89 -23.49
CA LEU A 760 24.54 9.02 -22.19
C LEU A 760 25.90 8.31 -22.26
N ASP A 761 26.96 9.09 -22.06
CA ASP A 761 28.31 8.56 -22.01
C ASP A 761 28.57 7.86 -20.66
N ASP A 762 29.55 6.95 -20.65
CA ASP A 762 30.07 6.39 -19.40
C ASP A 762 30.66 7.49 -18.51
N LEU A 763 30.52 7.30 -17.18
CA LEU A 763 31.10 8.23 -16.21
C LEU A 763 32.63 8.28 -16.35
N GLU A 764 33.16 9.47 -16.57
CA GLU A 764 34.61 9.69 -16.56
C GLU A 764 35.17 9.52 -15.14
N PRO A 765 36.46 9.20 -14.96
CA PRO A 765 37.05 8.95 -13.63
C PRO A 765 36.80 10.08 -12.61
N GLY A 766 36.74 11.34 -13.06
CA GLY A 766 36.38 12.48 -12.21
C GLY A 766 34.93 12.44 -11.75
N GLN A 767 33.99 12.12 -12.64
CA GLN A 767 32.57 11.97 -12.32
C GLN A 767 32.35 10.78 -11.38
N GLN A 768 33.05 9.65 -11.60
CA GLN A 768 33.00 8.50 -10.69
C GLN A 768 33.46 8.87 -9.28
N TRP A 769 34.55 9.64 -9.17
CA TRP A 769 35.06 10.12 -7.89
C TRP A 769 34.07 11.04 -7.19
N ASP A 770 33.51 12.02 -7.90
CA ASP A 770 32.53 12.95 -7.35
C ASP A 770 31.24 12.24 -6.91
N PHE A 771 30.77 11.27 -7.70
CA PHE A 771 29.62 10.44 -7.34
C PHE A 771 29.89 9.65 -6.06
N LEU A 772 31.02 8.94 -5.98
CA LEU A 772 31.39 8.18 -4.78
C LEU A 772 31.55 9.11 -3.56
N LEU A 773 32.18 10.27 -3.73
CA LEU A 773 32.37 11.23 -2.64
C LEU A 773 31.03 11.77 -2.12
N ARG A 774 30.11 12.12 -3.01
CA ARG A 774 28.75 12.55 -2.67
C ARG A 774 27.97 11.43 -1.99
N TRP A 775 28.04 10.22 -2.54
CA TRP A 775 27.42 9.02 -1.99
C TRP A 775 27.90 8.68 -0.58
N PHE A 776 29.19 8.83 -0.27
CA PHE A 776 29.72 8.55 1.07
C PHE A 776 29.47 9.67 2.09
N ARG A 777 29.21 10.90 1.62
CA ARG A 777 28.92 12.05 2.49
C ARG A 777 27.47 12.06 2.95
N ALA A 778 26.58 11.72 2.03
CA ALA A 778 25.16 11.55 2.27
C ALA A 778 24.91 10.24 3.04
#